data_AF-A0AAV9UJ91-F1
#
_entry.id   AF-A0AAV9UJ91-F1
#
_cell.length_a   1.000
_cell.length_b   1.000
_cell.length_c   1.000
_cell.angle_alpha   90.00
_cell.angle_beta   90.00
_cell.angle_gamma   90.00
#
_symmetry.space_group_name_H-M   'P 1'
#
loop_
_entity.id
_entity.type
_entity.pdbx_description
1 polymer ?
#
loop_
_entity_poly.entity_id
_entity_poly.type
_entity_poly.pdbx_seq_one_letter_code
_entity_poly.pdbx_strand_id
1 'polypeptide(L)'
;MSEPTYAITGVQSGIRGGALPLRQEIDTWSADPNNVDQVNLYLQALASFQMIPVSDKLSWFQIAGIHGEPFRPWDEKTNPNPSSRWRGYCTHASVLFPTWHRPYVAVFEQIIHSIMNQIVQTFPDDVRPRYQAACDTWRLPYWDSAQLKSRGGRTSLNVPYLCTLPTVEVYTPTGSSTIDNPLYSFKFPNGSSGITSFQDQDGNFFPFATVKGTSRYPPQYNARNPTVTAQWDQGFVDNDAITEALRNLSSLGEDVYRSFTTNNYIWYSSTQQSRPAAPDSYQSLEAIHNEIHGITGGGGHMSWNTVAAFDPIFWLHHCNVDRLFAIWQAIYPTSWFDQSQLRDDRGTWSTPAGARETPQTPLTPFRMDARGTVFTSNDTRDWTKFGSSYPELQPWLPKYQTNGQFDNTAYRNDIIQQVTNLYSRVRNRVQRTQVPRSRLFAAAQSGPQHPVGGGPAANVFAAVPPTQQFAPPPQPQFGPPPTSTGTPAGPPAQGLSFAPPPVQGQAASQPPAQSLQFAPPPTQAQPAVTSPPPATQTPQFAPPPTQPVSSPPPTFPQPEQHAAQQQQPPQPHPAQPGAQTHHAAGPAGPKPSGLKGLMSSAQQHLNEALAAGRDAAAHGNQPAQHQPVTQPGQPGSSASALATKFGGIVGGGIHMAQQRLGSKKNPPGGQGGQGGQNRGFDGDDEPGEEGGSLSRGFGDMNLQGGNQSGEPLTYHEYDCNVRFERFDLGGRPFTVHIFLGDFNPNPATWMWDKNRVGGVYNFVAGVERGDGSACSNCEQQSDDHTIVTGQISMTNAILDDVEDPANHLNSLIPEEVIPYLQQNLHWRITDAHGREIPRDHLRTLKISVTECAATLPTQPGEFIHYGTPRVLDIVTEGRPCGKAAADGY
;
A
#
# COMPACT_ATOMS: atom_id res chain seq x y z
N MET A 1 12.74 -38.93 -2.47
CA MET A 1 11.86 -38.02 -1.70
C MET A 1 11.87 -36.68 -2.42
N SER A 2 10.73 -36.00 -2.52
CA SER A 2 10.69 -34.60 -2.96
C SER A 2 11.49 -33.74 -1.97
N GLU A 3 11.99 -32.59 -2.44
CA GLU A 3 12.49 -31.58 -1.49
C GLU A 3 11.31 -31.07 -0.64
N PRO A 4 11.54 -30.78 0.65
CA PRO A 4 10.51 -30.20 1.49
C PRO A 4 10.15 -28.79 1.01
N THR A 5 8.86 -28.48 1.07
CA THR A 5 8.33 -27.16 0.76
C THR A 5 8.77 -26.13 1.81
N TYR A 6 8.83 -24.87 1.41
CA TYR A 6 9.14 -23.76 2.32
C TYR A 6 7.88 -23.34 3.08
N ALA A 7 7.82 -23.68 4.36
CA ALA A 7 6.71 -23.31 5.23
C ALA A 7 6.74 -21.80 5.54
N ILE A 8 5.67 -21.09 5.18
CA ILE A 8 5.49 -19.67 5.46
C ILE A 8 4.69 -19.56 6.75
N THR A 9 5.38 -19.21 7.83
CA THR A 9 4.83 -19.01 9.18
C THR A 9 4.75 -17.53 9.56
N GLY A 10 5.37 -16.64 8.78
CA GLY A 10 5.68 -15.28 9.23
C GLY A 10 6.71 -15.28 10.37
N VAL A 11 6.87 -14.12 11.01
CA VAL A 11 7.90 -13.88 12.03
C VAL A 11 7.28 -13.98 13.42
N GLN A 12 7.68 -15.02 14.17
CA GLN A 12 7.08 -15.37 15.48
C GLN A 12 7.91 -14.88 16.70
N SER A 13 9.08 -14.28 16.48
CA SER A 13 9.92 -13.66 17.51
C SER A 13 9.27 -12.38 18.08
N GLY A 14 9.72 -11.94 19.26
CA GLY A 14 9.31 -10.64 19.84
C GLY A 14 7.87 -10.54 20.36
N ILE A 15 7.02 -11.55 20.15
CA ILE A 15 5.66 -11.63 20.71
C ILE A 15 5.73 -11.70 22.24
N ARG A 16 5.02 -10.82 22.95
CA ARG A 16 5.08 -10.71 24.42
C ARG A 16 3.69 -10.54 25.02
N GLY A 17 3.26 -11.49 25.85
CA GLY A 17 1.98 -11.39 26.59
C GLY A 17 0.74 -11.24 25.72
N GLY A 18 0.78 -11.72 24.46
CA GLY A 18 -0.28 -11.54 23.46
C GLY A 18 -0.15 -10.27 22.60
N ALA A 19 0.76 -9.35 22.92
CA ALA A 19 1.10 -8.23 22.06
C ALA A 19 2.05 -8.68 20.93
N LEU A 20 1.74 -8.22 19.71
CA LEU A 20 2.51 -8.53 18.49
C LEU A 20 3.38 -7.33 18.09
N PRO A 21 4.62 -7.57 17.60
CA PRO A 21 5.40 -6.52 16.97
C PRO A 21 4.69 -5.90 15.76
N LEU A 22 4.97 -4.62 15.51
CA LEU A 22 4.22 -3.81 14.54
C LEU A 22 5.01 -3.60 13.25
N ARG A 23 4.34 -3.83 12.11
CA ARG A 23 4.73 -3.25 10.82
C ARG A 23 4.41 -1.76 10.90
N GLN A 24 5.41 -0.89 10.81
CA GLN A 24 5.28 0.56 11.05
C GLN A 24 5.44 1.35 9.74
N GLU A 25 4.91 2.58 9.69
CA GLU A 25 5.10 3.44 8.51
C GLU A 25 6.58 3.81 8.38
N ILE A 26 7.16 3.61 7.20
CA ILE A 26 8.62 3.64 7.00
C ILE A 26 9.30 4.96 7.37
N ASP A 27 8.70 6.13 7.09
CA ASP A 27 9.32 7.42 7.41
C ASP A 27 9.30 7.68 8.92
N THR A 28 8.18 7.39 9.61
CA THR A 28 8.08 7.52 11.08
C THR A 28 8.94 6.48 11.81
N TRP A 29 8.93 5.23 11.35
CA TRP A 29 9.73 4.13 11.89
C TRP A 29 11.23 4.42 11.80
N SER A 30 11.70 4.86 10.63
CA SER A 30 13.13 5.10 10.40
C SER A 30 13.66 6.40 11.01
N ALA A 31 12.77 7.36 11.31
CA ALA A 31 13.11 8.58 12.05
C ALA A 31 13.12 8.40 13.58
N ASP A 32 12.48 7.35 14.12
CA ASP A 32 12.47 7.08 15.56
C ASP A 32 13.86 6.56 16.03
N PRO A 33 14.56 7.27 16.94
CA PRO A 33 15.86 6.84 17.45
C PRO A 33 15.83 5.48 18.17
N ASN A 34 14.67 5.01 18.65
CA ASN A 34 14.53 3.68 19.26
C ASN A 34 14.66 2.56 18.22
N ASN A 35 14.37 2.82 16.94
CA ASN A 35 14.43 1.85 15.86
C ASN A 35 15.78 1.80 15.13
N VAL A 36 16.78 2.59 15.55
CA VAL A 36 18.08 2.69 14.84
C VAL A 36 18.75 1.33 14.57
N ASP A 37 18.67 0.40 15.53
CA ASP A 37 19.22 -0.95 15.36
C ASP A 37 18.40 -1.80 14.39
N GLN A 38 17.07 -1.62 14.37
CA GLN A 38 16.18 -2.29 13.42
C GLN A 38 16.42 -1.78 12.00
N VAL A 39 16.55 -0.46 11.80
CA VAL A 39 16.88 0.17 10.52
C VAL A 39 18.23 -0.33 10.02
N ASN A 40 19.24 -0.36 10.90
CA ASN A 40 20.57 -0.86 10.59
C ASN A 40 20.55 -2.34 10.14
N LEU A 41 19.86 -3.21 10.88
CA LEU A 41 19.69 -4.62 10.51
C LEU A 41 18.91 -4.78 9.20
N TYR A 42 17.89 -3.94 8.96
CA TYR A 42 17.04 -4.04 7.78
C TYR A 42 17.82 -3.71 6.50
N LEU A 43 18.59 -2.63 6.50
CA LEU A 43 19.42 -2.25 5.36
C LEU A 43 20.49 -3.32 5.06
N GLN A 44 21.16 -3.85 6.09
CA GLN A 44 22.14 -4.93 5.91
C GLN A 44 21.50 -6.25 5.42
N ALA A 45 20.34 -6.62 5.96
CA ALA A 45 19.62 -7.82 5.55
C ALA A 45 19.07 -7.72 4.13
N LEU A 46 18.55 -6.56 3.73
CA LEU A 46 18.03 -6.32 2.38
C LEU A 46 19.16 -6.35 1.33
N ALA A 47 20.31 -5.74 1.62
CA ALA A 47 21.49 -5.81 0.76
C ALA A 47 21.98 -7.28 0.63
N SER A 48 22.04 -8.02 1.73
CA SER A 48 22.41 -9.43 1.73
C SER A 48 21.42 -10.30 0.95
N PHE A 49 20.11 -10.03 1.03
CA PHE A 49 19.04 -10.73 0.31
C PHE A 49 19.14 -10.54 -1.20
N GLN A 50 19.48 -9.33 -1.66
CA GLN A 50 19.64 -9.01 -3.07
C GLN A 50 20.90 -9.66 -3.70
N MET A 51 21.91 -10.00 -2.88
CA MET A 51 23.10 -10.74 -3.32
C MET A 51 22.90 -12.25 -3.42
N ILE A 52 21.80 -12.83 -2.90
CA ILE A 52 21.58 -14.28 -2.97
C ILE A 52 21.47 -14.72 -4.45
N PRO A 53 22.21 -15.75 -4.90
CA PRO A 53 22.23 -16.18 -6.30
C PRO A 53 20.84 -16.43 -6.88
N VAL A 54 20.58 -15.94 -8.10
CA VAL A 54 19.25 -15.97 -8.77
C VAL A 54 18.64 -17.36 -8.97
N SER A 55 19.44 -18.43 -8.81
CA SER A 55 19.00 -19.83 -8.85
C SER A 55 18.50 -20.36 -7.51
N ASP A 56 18.79 -19.69 -6.39
CA ASP A 56 18.32 -20.09 -5.07
C ASP A 56 16.83 -19.72 -4.94
N LYS A 57 16.01 -20.70 -4.53
CA LYS A 57 14.57 -20.58 -4.31
C LYS A 57 14.20 -19.40 -3.38
N LEU A 58 15.06 -19.06 -2.44
CA LEU A 58 14.86 -17.97 -1.46
C LEU A 58 15.68 -16.71 -1.80
N SER A 59 16.15 -16.56 -3.04
CA SER A 59 16.77 -15.31 -3.52
C SER A 59 15.72 -14.22 -3.78
N TRP A 60 16.14 -12.95 -3.73
CA TRP A 60 15.30 -11.82 -4.13
C TRP A 60 14.64 -12.06 -5.49
N PHE A 61 15.44 -12.56 -6.44
CA PHE A 61 15.01 -12.83 -7.80
C PHE A 61 13.91 -13.89 -7.89
N GLN A 62 14.05 -15.02 -7.19
CA GLN A 62 13.02 -16.07 -7.19
C GLN A 62 11.76 -15.63 -6.46
N ILE A 63 11.89 -14.90 -5.35
CA ILE A 63 10.74 -14.40 -4.58
C ILE A 63 9.97 -13.35 -5.38
N ALA A 64 10.63 -12.33 -5.93
CA ALA A 64 10.01 -11.35 -6.85
C ALA A 64 9.39 -12.02 -8.09
N GLY A 65 10.05 -13.05 -8.61
CA GLY A 65 9.59 -13.83 -9.78
C GLY A 65 8.32 -14.65 -9.55
N ILE A 66 7.84 -14.82 -8.30
CA ILE A 66 6.52 -15.40 -8.03
C ILE A 66 5.42 -14.55 -8.66
N HIS A 67 5.58 -13.22 -8.68
CA HIS A 67 4.57 -12.30 -9.18
C HIS A 67 4.30 -12.49 -10.68
N GLY A 68 5.34 -12.67 -11.50
CA GLY A 68 5.23 -12.63 -12.97
C GLY A 68 6.41 -13.28 -13.69
N GLU A 69 7.20 -12.49 -14.42
CA GLU A 69 8.41 -12.98 -15.10
C GLU A 69 9.45 -13.45 -14.07
N PRO A 70 10.21 -14.53 -14.31
CA PRO A 70 10.40 -15.24 -15.59
C PRO A 70 9.39 -16.36 -15.90
N PHE A 71 8.19 -16.35 -15.28
CA PHE A 71 7.15 -17.38 -15.41
C PHE A 71 7.68 -18.81 -15.20
N ARG A 72 8.14 -19.08 -13.97
CA ARG A 72 8.68 -20.38 -13.53
C ARG A 72 7.98 -20.85 -12.25
N PRO A 73 7.89 -22.16 -12.00
CA PRO A 73 7.29 -22.66 -10.77
C PRO A 73 8.17 -22.31 -9.57
N TRP A 74 7.55 -21.89 -8.46
CA TRP A 74 8.23 -21.65 -7.19
C TRP A 74 7.76 -22.66 -6.13
N ASP A 75 8.71 -23.31 -5.46
CA ASP A 75 8.44 -24.36 -4.44
C ASP A 75 7.51 -25.51 -4.90
N GLU A 76 7.46 -25.75 -6.21
CA GLU A 76 6.70 -26.84 -6.83
C GLU A 76 7.31 -27.29 -8.17
N LYS A 77 6.74 -28.34 -8.75
CA LYS A 77 7.19 -28.93 -10.04
C LYS A 77 6.01 -29.04 -11.00
N THR A 78 5.39 -27.90 -11.27
CA THR A 78 4.23 -27.72 -12.15
C THR A 78 4.65 -27.01 -13.45
N ASN A 79 3.74 -26.99 -14.42
CA ASN A 79 3.77 -26.07 -15.55
C ASN A 79 2.61 -25.07 -15.38
N PRO A 80 2.61 -23.92 -16.08
CA PRO A 80 1.44 -23.04 -16.09
C PRO A 80 0.21 -23.82 -16.56
N ASN A 81 -0.95 -23.52 -15.96
CA ASN A 81 -2.22 -24.11 -16.35
C ASN A 81 -2.47 -23.87 -17.86
N PRO A 82 -2.70 -24.93 -18.67
CA PRO A 82 -2.78 -24.79 -20.13
C PRO A 82 -4.02 -24.01 -20.62
N SER A 83 -5.02 -23.81 -19.74
CA SER A 83 -6.16 -22.94 -20.03
C SER A 83 -5.93 -21.49 -19.64
N SER A 84 -4.92 -21.20 -18.81
CA SER A 84 -4.69 -19.85 -18.32
C SER A 84 -4.15 -18.95 -19.41
N ARG A 85 -4.75 -17.76 -19.49
CA ARG A 85 -4.35 -16.66 -20.36
C ARG A 85 -3.24 -15.81 -19.71
N TRP A 86 -3.03 -15.95 -18.40
CA TRP A 86 -1.98 -15.28 -17.62
C TRP A 86 -1.00 -16.29 -17.01
N ARG A 87 0.31 -16.06 -17.21
CA ARG A 87 1.37 -17.01 -16.86
C ARG A 87 2.03 -16.81 -15.49
N GLY A 88 1.67 -15.77 -14.73
CA GLY A 88 2.20 -15.54 -13.37
C GLY A 88 1.29 -16.12 -12.29
N TYR A 89 1.75 -16.14 -11.04
CA TYR A 89 0.91 -16.58 -9.91
C TYR A 89 0.00 -15.48 -9.36
N CYS A 90 0.34 -14.20 -9.54
CA CYS A 90 -0.38 -13.11 -8.89
C CYS A 90 -1.83 -12.99 -9.39
N THR A 91 -2.72 -12.64 -8.48
CA THR A 91 -4.16 -12.45 -8.72
C THR A 91 -4.47 -10.95 -8.80
N HIS A 92 -5.07 -10.51 -9.92
CA HIS A 92 -5.40 -9.10 -10.19
C HIS A 92 -6.69 -8.98 -11.01
N ALA A 93 -7.53 -7.98 -10.76
CA ALA A 93 -8.97 -7.97 -11.05
C ALA A 93 -9.57 -9.33 -10.69
N SER A 94 -9.40 -9.69 -9.43
CA SER A 94 -9.71 -10.99 -8.82
C SER A 94 -10.05 -10.73 -7.35
N VAL A 95 -11.07 -11.40 -6.82
CA VAL A 95 -11.42 -11.26 -5.39
C VAL A 95 -10.35 -11.86 -4.47
N LEU A 96 -9.43 -12.66 -5.01
CA LEU A 96 -8.30 -13.19 -4.26
C LEU A 96 -7.19 -12.15 -4.06
N PHE A 97 -7.17 -11.04 -4.81
CA PHE A 97 -6.10 -10.01 -4.80
C PHE A 97 -5.51 -9.73 -3.41
N PRO A 98 -6.29 -9.27 -2.40
CA PRO A 98 -5.69 -8.88 -1.12
C PRO A 98 -5.26 -10.10 -0.28
N THR A 99 -5.92 -11.25 -0.47
CA THR A 99 -5.63 -12.47 0.28
C THR A 99 -4.43 -13.25 -0.24
N TRP A 100 -4.11 -13.12 -1.54
CA TRP A 100 -2.93 -13.69 -2.19
C TRP A 100 -1.66 -12.89 -1.87
N HIS A 101 -1.75 -11.55 -1.88
CA HIS A 101 -0.60 -10.69 -1.58
C HIS A 101 -0.17 -10.73 -0.09
N ARG A 102 -1.07 -11.06 0.85
CA ARG A 102 -0.73 -11.21 2.28
C ARG A 102 0.36 -12.28 2.57
N PRO A 103 0.21 -13.57 2.21
CA PRO A 103 1.26 -14.57 2.40
C PRO A 103 2.52 -14.25 1.56
N TYR A 104 2.37 -13.52 0.46
CA TYR A 104 3.49 -13.04 -0.35
C TYR A 104 4.37 -12.03 0.40
N VAL A 105 3.76 -11.05 1.07
CA VAL A 105 4.45 -10.13 1.99
C VAL A 105 5.05 -10.89 3.19
N ALA A 106 4.33 -11.87 3.73
CA ALA A 106 4.80 -12.66 4.88
C ALA A 106 6.03 -13.53 4.57
N VAL A 107 6.13 -14.15 3.37
CA VAL A 107 7.34 -14.91 2.99
C VAL A 107 8.55 -14.00 2.84
N PHE A 108 8.37 -12.82 2.26
CA PHE A 108 9.43 -11.82 2.11
C PHE A 108 9.94 -11.30 3.46
N GLU A 109 9.03 -10.94 4.37
CA GLU A 109 9.35 -10.55 5.74
C GLU A 109 10.08 -11.67 6.52
N GLN A 110 9.62 -12.91 6.40
CA GLN A 110 10.22 -14.08 7.05
C GLN A 110 11.66 -14.34 6.57
N ILE A 111 11.94 -14.18 5.27
CA ILE A 111 13.29 -14.34 4.71
C ILE A 111 14.23 -13.24 5.23
N ILE A 112 13.79 -11.98 5.20
CA ILE A 112 14.59 -10.85 5.71
C ILE A 112 14.91 -11.03 7.19
N HIS A 113 13.92 -11.37 8.03
CA HIS A 113 14.16 -11.65 9.45
C HIS A 113 15.11 -12.84 9.67
N SER A 114 15.07 -13.87 8.83
CA SER A 114 16.06 -14.97 8.89
C SER A 114 17.48 -14.49 8.59
N ILE A 115 17.65 -13.57 7.64
CA ILE A 115 18.96 -12.97 7.29
C ILE A 115 19.43 -12.03 8.41
N MET A 116 18.53 -11.22 8.99
CA MET A 116 18.82 -10.41 10.17
C MET A 116 19.38 -11.26 11.32
N ASN A 117 18.76 -12.40 11.64
CA ASN A 117 19.24 -13.28 12.71
C ASN A 117 20.66 -13.79 12.44
N GLN A 118 21.01 -14.08 11.19
CA GLN A 118 22.38 -14.47 10.80
C GLN A 118 23.35 -13.30 11.02
N ILE A 119 23.00 -12.09 10.59
CA ILE A 119 23.78 -10.86 10.80
C ILE A 119 23.98 -10.60 12.30
N VAL A 120 22.94 -10.76 13.13
CA VAL A 120 23.03 -10.62 14.61
C VAL A 120 24.10 -11.54 15.19
N GLN A 121 24.23 -12.79 14.72
CA GLN A 121 25.27 -13.70 15.24
C GLN A 121 26.70 -13.25 14.93
N THR A 122 26.91 -12.41 13.92
CA THR A 122 28.24 -11.87 13.57
C THR A 122 28.71 -10.75 14.49
N PHE A 123 27.81 -10.13 15.26
CA PHE A 123 28.17 -9.09 16.23
C PHE A 123 28.89 -9.66 17.46
N PRO A 124 29.77 -8.86 18.11
CA PRO A 124 30.40 -9.21 19.39
C PRO A 124 29.40 -9.57 20.50
N ASP A 125 29.82 -10.44 21.43
CA ASP A 125 28.98 -11.02 22.49
C ASP A 125 28.30 -9.97 23.40
N ASP A 126 28.94 -8.83 23.61
CA ASP A 126 28.48 -7.73 24.47
C ASP A 126 27.37 -6.89 23.83
N VAL A 127 27.36 -6.76 22.50
CA VAL A 127 26.31 -6.01 21.76
C VAL A 127 25.26 -6.92 21.09
N ARG A 128 25.55 -8.21 20.91
CA ARG A 128 24.60 -9.18 20.29
C ARG A 128 23.22 -9.19 20.94
N PRO A 129 23.05 -9.16 22.29
CA PRO A 129 21.72 -9.17 22.90
C PRO A 129 20.85 -7.96 22.54
N ARG A 130 21.47 -6.78 22.34
CA ARG A 130 20.80 -5.55 21.89
C ARG A 130 20.29 -5.71 20.46
N TYR A 131 21.15 -6.17 19.55
CA TYR A 131 20.77 -6.42 18.16
C TYR A 131 19.77 -7.58 18.00
N GLN A 132 19.82 -8.61 18.85
CA GLN A 132 18.81 -9.67 18.87
C GLN A 132 17.44 -9.11 19.30
N ALA A 133 17.37 -8.28 20.34
CA ALA A 133 16.11 -7.66 20.75
C ALA A 133 15.50 -6.75 19.67
N ALA A 134 16.34 -6.04 18.90
CA ALA A 134 15.92 -5.29 17.73
C ALA A 134 15.40 -6.21 16.61
N CYS A 135 16.13 -7.28 16.28
CA CYS A 135 15.72 -8.27 15.30
C CYS A 135 14.37 -8.93 15.65
N ASP A 136 14.20 -9.37 16.90
CA ASP A 136 13.00 -10.04 17.38
C ASP A 136 11.73 -9.17 17.22
N THR A 137 11.90 -7.85 17.38
CA THR A 137 10.82 -6.86 17.34
C THR A 137 10.66 -6.17 15.98
N TRP A 138 11.55 -6.42 15.02
CA TRP A 138 11.42 -5.88 13.67
C TRP A 138 10.31 -6.57 12.89
N ARG A 139 9.58 -5.79 12.08
CA ARG A 139 8.65 -6.25 11.03
C ARG A 139 8.80 -5.36 9.81
N LEU A 140 8.37 -5.83 8.64
CA LEU A 140 8.51 -5.11 7.38
C LEU A 140 7.76 -3.77 7.46
N PRO A 141 8.43 -2.61 7.29
CA PRO A 141 7.74 -1.33 7.31
C PRO A 141 6.85 -1.16 6.07
N TYR A 142 5.79 -0.35 6.18
CA TYR A 142 4.88 -0.04 5.08
C TYR A 142 5.08 1.38 4.56
N TRP A 143 4.81 1.61 3.28
CA TRP A 143 4.74 2.95 2.71
C TRP A 143 3.27 3.40 2.61
N ASP A 144 2.88 4.30 3.50
CA ASP A 144 1.61 5.01 3.31
C ASP A 144 1.79 6.13 2.27
N SER A 145 1.24 5.89 1.08
CA SER A 145 1.25 6.83 -0.06
C SER A 145 0.12 7.85 0.01
N ALA A 146 -0.91 7.63 0.84
CA ALA A 146 -2.07 8.50 1.00
C ALA A 146 -2.01 9.40 2.24
N GLN A 147 -1.15 9.06 3.21
CA GLN A 147 -0.85 9.89 4.38
C GLN A 147 -0.05 11.14 4.00
N LEU A 148 -0.52 12.31 4.47
CA LEU A 148 0.24 13.56 4.39
C LEU A 148 1.41 13.55 5.39
N LYS A 149 2.61 13.84 4.89
CA LYS A 149 3.87 13.82 5.64
C LYS A 149 4.53 15.20 5.63
N SER A 150 5.10 15.60 6.76
CA SER A 150 5.83 16.88 6.89
C SER A 150 7.32 16.68 6.64
N ARG A 151 7.82 17.15 5.48
CA ARG A 151 9.25 17.08 5.10
C ARG A 151 9.73 18.47 4.70
N GLY A 152 10.83 18.95 5.30
CA GLY A 152 11.41 20.27 4.99
C GLY A 152 10.46 21.46 5.21
N GLY A 153 9.54 21.37 6.18
CA GLY A 153 8.52 22.40 6.42
C GLY A 153 7.29 22.37 5.50
N ARG A 154 7.22 21.43 4.54
CA ARG A 154 6.06 21.23 3.66
C ARG A 154 5.32 19.94 4.03
N THR A 155 4.02 20.05 4.30
CA THR A 155 3.11 18.91 4.45
C THR A 155 2.62 18.46 3.08
N SER A 156 2.89 17.22 2.68
CA SER A 156 2.53 16.68 1.36
C SER A 156 2.59 15.15 1.32
N LEU A 157 1.98 14.54 0.29
CA LEU A 157 2.25 13.15 -0.07
C LEU A 157 3.69 13.03 -0.60
N ASN A 158 4.43 12.00 -0.17
CA ASN A 158 5.83 11.80 -0.56
C ASN A 158 6.17 10.30 -0.66
N VAL A 159 7.14 10.00 -1.55
CA VAL A 159 7.88 8.73 -1.56
C VAL A 159 8.68 8.56 -0.25
N PRO A 160 8.93 7.32 0.25
CA PRO A 160 9.71 7.11 1.46
C PRO A 160 11.10 7.76 1.40
N TYR A 161 11.51 8.43 2.47
CA TYR A 161 12.80 9.13 2.55
C TYR A 161 13.97 8.16 2.37
N LEU A 162 13.91 6.98 3.01
CA LEU A 162 14.94 5.96 2.79
C LEU A 162 14.99 5.47 1.34
N CYS A 163 13.92 5.58 0.54
CA CYS A 163 13.96 5.21 -0.88
C CYS A 163 14.59 6.30 -1.77
N THR A 164 14.80 7.54 -1.29
CA THR A 164 15.42 8.63 -2.07
C THR A 164 16.94 8.65 -2.00
N LEU A 165 17.54 7.96 -1.02
CA LEU A 165 18.99 7.95 -0.81
C LEU A 165 19.65 6.91 -1.74
N PRO A 166 20.66 7.26 -2.56
CA PRO A 166 21.35 6.26 -3.40
C PRO A 166 22.26 5.34 -2.58
N THR A 167 22.81 5.85 -1.48
CA THR A 167 23.68 5.13 -0.53
C THR A 167 23.21 5.37 0.90
N VAL A 168 23.52 4.45 1.81
CA VAL A 168 23.18 4.54 3.23
C VAL A 168 24.37 4.13 4.11
N GLU A 169 24.42 4.67 5.33
CA GLU A 169 25.36 4.25 6.36
C GLU A 169 24.77 3.08 7.17
N VAL A 170 25.55 2.02 7.36
CA VAL A 170 25.22 0.89 8.22
C VAL A 170 26.34 0.63 9.23
N TYR A 171 25.98 0.13 10.41
CA TYR A 171 26.94 -0.28 11.45
C TYR A 171 27.12 -1.79 11.44
N THR A 172 28.33 -2.22 11.11
CA THR A 172 28.75 -3.64 11.01
C THR A 172 29.50 -4.06 12.29
N PRO A 173 29.78 -5.35 12.50
CA PRO A 173 30.68 -5.81 13.57
C PRO A 173 32.08 -5.17 13.54
N THR A 174 32.51 -4.63 12.40
CA THR A 174 33.80 -3.95 12.22
C THR A 174 33.73 -2.42 12.27
N GLY A 175 32.55 -1.85 12.56
CA GLY A 175 32.28 -0.41 12.57
C GLY A 175 31.37 0.04 11.43
N SER A 176 31.24 1.36 11.26
CA SER A 176 30.41 1.96 10.20
C SER A 176 30.95 1.69 8.81
N SER A 177 30.04 1.49 7.85
CA SER A 177 30.33 1.38 6.41
C SER A 177 29.20 2.04 5.62
N THR A 178 29.57 2.80 4.58
CA THR A 178 28.65 3.16 3.51
C THR A 178 28.35 1.92 2.66
N ILE A 179 27.12 1.74 2.22
CA ILE A 179 26.71 0.76 1.20
C ILE A 179 25.78 1.40 0.17
N ASP A 180 25.71 0.83 -1.03
CA ASP A 180 24.61 1.10 -1.97
C ASP A 180 23.28 0.77 -1.29
N ASN A 181 22.28 1.62 -1.45
CA ASN A 181 21.02 1.46 -0.74
C ASN A 181 20.11 0.42 -1.42
N PRO A 182 19.83 -0.73 -0.76
CA PRO A 182 18.99 -1.78 -1.34
C PRO A 182 17.52 -1.39 -1.49
N LEU A 183 17.07 -0.25 -0.95
CA LEU A 183 15.73 0.32 -1.18
C LEU A 183 15.65 1.22 -2.43
N TYR A 184 16.80 1.67 -2.95
CA TYR A 184 16.84 2.63 -4.06
C TYR A 184 16.56 1.94 -5.41
N SER A 185 17.21 0.80 -5.68
CA SER A 185 17.08 0.01 -6.91
C SER A 185 17.61 -1.39 -6.66
N PHE A 186 16.87 -2.44 -7.02
CA PHE A 186 17.43 -3.80 -7.00
C PHE A 186 18.38 -3.97 -8.18
N LYS A 187 19.55 -4.57 -7.96
CA LYS A 187 20.52 -4.86 -9.02
C LYS A 187 20.49 -6.33 -9.42
N PHE A 188 20.19 -6.59 -10.70
CA PHE A 188 20.14 -7.93 -11.28
C PHE A 188 21.56 -8.51 -11.39
N PRO A 189 21.85 -9.69 -10.81
CA PRO A 189 23.14 -10.35 -10.97
C PRO A 189 23.42 -10.71 -12.44
N ASN A 190 24.69 -10.59 -12.85
CA ASN A 190 25.12 -10.78 -14.25
C ASN A 190 24.66 -12.13 -14.85
N GLY A 191 23.77 -12.09 -15.84
CA GLY A 191 23.36 -13.26 -16.62
C GLY A 191 22.01 -13.08 -17.31
N SER A 192 21.61 -14.06 -18.11
CA SER A 192 20.24 -14.12 -18.66
C SER A 192 19.29 -14.64 -17.59
N SER A 193 18.65 -13.73 -16.85
CA SER A 193 17.72 -14.04 -15.77
C SER A 193 16.44 -14.76 -16.23
N GLY A 194 16.15 -14.72 -17.54
CA GLY A 194 14.93 -15.29 -18.14
C GLY A 194 13.72 -14.36 -18.13
N ILE A 195 13.88 -13.14 -17.63
CA ILE A 195 12.94 -12.04 -17.87
C ILE A 195 12.95 -11.73 -19.37
N THR A 196 11.78 -11.45 -19.95
CA THR A 196 11.68 -11.07 -21.36
C THR A 196 11.71 -9.55 -21.55
N SER A 197 12.29 -9.13 -22.67
CA SER A 197 12.06 -7.80 -23.23
C SER A 197 10.91 -7.89 -24.21
N PHE A 198 10.10 -6.82 -24.27
CA PHE A 198 9.00 -6.73 -25.20
C PHE A 198 9.03 -5.40 -25.95
N GLN A 199 8.24 -5.35 -27.01
CA GLN A 199 7.94 -4.15 -27.75
C GLN A 199 6.42 -3.93 -27.62
N ASP A 200 5.98 -2.71 -27.34
CA ASP A 200 4.55 -2.39 -27.47
C ASP A 200 4.16 -2.26 -28.95
N GLN A 201 2.86 -2.26 -29.24
CA GLN A 201 2.37 -2.26 -30.62
C GLN A 201 2.58 -0.91 -31.33
N ASP A 202 3.05 0.13 -30.63
CA ASP A 202 3.47 1.41 -31.23
C ASP A 202 4.99 1.41 -31.52
N GLY A 203 5.67 0.28 -31.29
CA GLY A 203 7.06 0.06 -31.61
C GLY A 203 8.05 0.39 -30.49
N ASN A 204 7.60 0.67 -29.27
CA ASN A 204 8.48 1.07 -28.17
C ASN A 204 9.05 -0.14 -27.45
N PHE A 205 10.38 -0.18 -27.32
CA PHE A 205 11.09 -1.31 -26.76
C PHE A 205 11.38 -1.15 -25.27
N PHE A 206 11.15 -2.20 -24.50
CA PHE A 206 11.38 -2.24 -23.06
C PHE A 206 12.51 -3.22 -22.73
N PRO A 207 13.72 -2.74 -22.36
CA PRO A 207 14.95 -3.55 -22.30
C PRO A 207 15.07 -4.46 -21.06
N PHE A 208 13.96 -4.83 -20.40
CA PHE A 208 13.94 -5.58 -19.13
C PHE A 208 14.77 -6.88 -19.10
N ALA A 209 14.99 -7.57 -20.23
CA ALA A 209 15.86 -8.74 -20.29
C ALA A 209 17.37 -8.43 -20.15
N THR A 210 17.75 -7.15 -20.26
CA THR A 210 19.15 -6.70 -20.39
C THR A 210 19.58 -5.69 -19.33
N VAL A 211 18.65 -5.16 -18.53
CA VAL A 211 18.98 -4.20 -17.47
C VAL A 211 19.64 -4.87 -16.27
N LYS A 212 20.58 -4.17 -15.66
CA LYS A 212 21.25 -4.56 -14.40
C LYS A 212 20.61 -3.91 -13.18
N GLY A 213 19.62 -3.03 -13.34
CA GLY A 213 18.94 -2.38 -12.21
C GLY A 213 17.47 -2.07 -12.48
N THR A 214 16.64 -2.11 -11.42
CA THR A 214 15.25 -1.65 -11.51
C THR A 214 15.19 -0.14 -11.73
N SER A 215 14.17 0.30 -12.45
CA SER A 215 14.02 1.69 -12.90
C SER A 215 12.64 2.26 -12.54
N ARG A 216 12.61 3.56 -12.23
CA ARG A 216 11.44 4.41 -11.97
C ARG A 216 11.58 5.71 -12.80
N TYR A 217 10.59 6.02 -13.64
CA TYR A 217 10.64 7.07 -14.68
C TYR A 217 11.84 7.04 -15.64
N PRO A 218 12.26 5.87 -16.18
CA PRO A 218 13.29 5.85 -17.20
C PRO A 218 12.82 6.59 -18.48
N PRO A 219 13.69 7.36 -19.16
CA PRO A 219 13.35 8.00 -20.42
C PRO A 219 13.03 6.94 -21.50
N GLN A 220 12.17 7.27 -22.46
CA GLN A 220 11.83 6.36 -23.57
C GLN A 220 13.08 5.73 -24.19
N TYR A 221 13.17 4.40 -24.17
CA TYR A 221 14.35 3.68 -24.62
C TYR A 221 14.69 4.00 -26.09
N ASN A 222 15.97 4.22 -26.36
CA ASN A 222 16.49 4.49 -27.70
C ASN A 222 17.89 3.89 -27.85
N ALA A 223 18.00 2.77 -28.55
CA ALA A 223 19.27 2.07 -28.80
C ALA A 223 20.32 2.89 -29.57
N ARG A 224 19.92 4.00 -30.22
CA ARG A 224 20.85 4.93 -30.90
C ARG A 224 21.41 6.00 -29.96
N ASN A 225 20.92 6.10 -28.72
CA ASN A 225 21.38 7.04 -27.71
C ASN A 225 22.11 6.26 -26.59
N PRO A 226 23.45 6.34 -26.52
CA PRO A 226 24.23 5.64 -25.49
C PRO A 226 23.89 6.09 -24.06
N THR A 227 23.52 7.35 -23.85
CA THR A 227 23.14 7.88 -22.52
C THR A 227 21.84 7.23 -22.04
N VAL A 228 20.80 7.20 -22.88
CA VAL A 228 19.53 6.53 -22.57
C VAL A 228 19.74 5.03 -22.36
N THR A 229 20.58 4.41 -23.21
CA THR A 229 20.89 2.98 -23.07
C THR A 229 21.61 2.69 -21.74
N ALA A 230 22.56 3.53 -21.33
CA ALA A 230 23.24 3.41 -20.04
C ALA A 230 22.32 3.67 -18.83
N GLN A 231 21.38 4.63 -18.94
CA GLN A 231 20.38 4.90 -17.91
C GLN A 231 19.49 3.67 -17.65
N TRP A 232 19.02 3.00 -18.72
CA TRP A 232 18.28 1.74 -18.58
C TRP A 232 19.17 0.60 -18.07
N ASP A 233 20.37 0.42 -18.63
CA ASP A 233 21.31 -0.64 -18.22
C ASP A 233 21.63 -0.60 -16.72
N GLN A 234 21.84 0.58 -16.14
CA GLN A 234 22.19 0.72 -14.72
C GLN A 234 20.98 0.73 -13.77
N GLY A 235 19.77 0.92 -14.29
CA GLY A 235 18.56 1.18 -13.52
C GLY A 235 18.42 2.66 -13.16
N PHE A 236 17.57 3.38 -13.89
CA PHE A 236 17.34 4.82 -13.71
C PHE A 236 16.23 5.06 -12.67
N VAL A 237 16.48 5.89 -11.66
CA VAL A 237 15.52 6.13 -10.58
C VAL A 237 15.33 7.64 -10.37
N ASP A 238 14.16 8.13 -10.76
CA ASP A 238 13.71 9.49 -10.43
C ASP A 238 12.60 9.43 -9.36
N ASN A 239 12.99 9.68 -8.12
CA ASN A 239 12.07 9.75 -6.98
C ASN A 239 11.46 11.16 -6.80
N ASP A 240 12.04 12.19 -7.41
CA ASP A 240 11.49 13.55 -7.36
C ASP A 240 10.27 13.63 -8.27
N ALA A 241 10.32 13.01 -9.44
CA ALA A 241 9.17 12.74 -10.32
C ALA A 241 8.00 12.06 -9.58
N ILE A 242 8.26 10.95 -8.87
CA ILE A 242 7.22 10.27 -8.06
C ILE A 242 6.64 11.23 -7.02
N THR A 243 7.51 11.99 -6.35
CA THR A 243 7.11 12.90 -5.28
C THR A 243 6.29 14.09 -5.80
N GLU A 244 6.63 14.64 -6.96
CA GLU A 244 5.86 15.72 -7.59
C GLU A 244 4.49 15.22 -8.08
N ALA A 245 4.42 14.01 -8.64
CA ALA A 245 3.14 13.41 -9.05
C ALA A 245 2.22 13.19 -7.84
N LEU A 246 2.77 12.68 -6.72
CA LEU A 246 2.01 12.51 -5.47
C LEU A 246 1.57 13.84 -4.85
N ARG A 247 2.40 14.90 -4.92
CA ARG A 247 2.10 16.21 -4.30
C ARG A 247 0.83 16.87 -4.83
N ASN A 248 0.47 16.60 -6.09
CA ASN A 248 -0.66 17.25 -6.74
C ASN A 248 -1.97 16.42 -6.64
N LEU A 249 -1.91 15.20 -6.12
CA LEU A 249 -3.10 14.34 -5.92
C LEU A 249 -3.95 14.82 -4.74
N SER A 250 -4.99 15.58 -5.07
CA SER A 250 -5.99 16.04 -4.12
C SER A 250 -6.94 14.91 -3.69
N SER A 251 -7.18 13.89 -4.54
CA SER A 251 -8.13 12.79 -4.30
C SER A 251 -7.61 11.67 -3.38
N LEU A 252 -6.34 11.25 -3.51
CA LEU A 252 -5.83 9.95 -3.00
C LEU A 252 -6.16 9.65 -1.52
N GLY A 253 -6.18 10.67 -0.66
CA GLY A 253 -6.62 10.51 0.74
C GLY A 253 -8.10 10.14 0.84
N GLU A 254 -8.99 10.88 0.17
CA GLU A 254 -10.41 10.55 0.12
C GLU A 254 -10.67 9.23 -0.60
N ASP A 255 -9.90 8.90 -1.63
CA ASP A 255 -10.02 7.63 -2.36
C ASP A 255 -9.77 6.42 -1.42
N VAL A 256 -8.77 6.52 -0.54
CA VAL A 256 -8.53 5.55 0.54
C VAL A 256 -9.66 5.59 1.59
N TYR A 257 -10.09 6.77 2.03
CA TYR A 257 -11.17 6.92 3.01
C TYR A 257 -12.49 6.28 2.52
N ARG A 258 -12.90 6.57 1.29
CA ARG A 258 -14.09 6.01 0.62
C ARG A 258 -14.03 4.50 0.48
N SER A 259 -12.85 3.91 0.22
CA SER A 259 -12.72 2.45 0.19
C SER A 259 -13.16 1.79 1.52
N PHE A 260 -13.01 2.49 2.65
CA PHE A 260 -13.45 1.97 3.95
C PHE A 260 -14.94 2.13 4.25
N THR A 261 -15.74 2.83 3.43
CA THR A 261 -17.17 3.02 3.74
C THR A 261 -18.06 1.89 3.23
N THR A 262 -17.54 1.02 2.36
CA THR A 262 -18.24 -0.21 1.92
C THR A 262 -17.90 -1.41 2.82
N ASN A 263 -18.91 -2.19 3.18
CA ASN A 263 -18.74 -3.49 3.83
C ASN A 263 -18.82 -4.67 2.83
N ASN A 264 -18.99 -4.42 1.53
CA ASN A 264 -18.99 -5.47 0.53
C ASN A 264 -17.54 -5.87 0.20
N TYR A 265 -17.21 -7.14 0.43
CA TYR A 265 -15.86 -7.66 0.20
C TYR A 265 -15.44 -7.62 -1.27
N ILE A 266 -16.35 -7.88 -2.21
CA ILE A 266 -16.04 -7.93 -3.64
C ILE A 266 -15.69 -6.53 -4.14
N TRP A 267 -16.53 -5.54 -3.84
CA TRP A 267 -16.28 -4.14 -4.21
C TRP A 267 -15.00 -3.60 -3.55
N TYR A 268 -14.76 -3.94 -2.28
CA TYR A 268 -13.52 -3.54 -1.60
C TYR A 268 -12.26 -4.18 -2.20
N SER A 269 -12.32 -5.48 -2.53
CA SER A 269 -11.11 -6.27 -2.83
C SER A 269 -10.56 -6.11 -4.25
N SER A 270 -11.40 -5.85 -5.24
CA SER A 270 -11.07 -6.07 -6.65
C SER A 270 -11.52 -4.92 -7.55
N THR A 271 -10.73 -4.63 -8.58
CA THR A 271 -11.16 -3.78 -9.70
C THR A 271 -12.20 -4.44 -10.60
N GLN A 272 -12.34 -5.77 -10.54
CA GLN A 272 -13.28 -6.51 -11.36
C GLN A 272 -14.72 -6.31 -10.88
N GLN A 273 -15.62 -5.99 -11.81
CA GLN A 273 -17.06 -5.99 -11.55
C GLN A 273 -17.78 -7.02 -12.43
N SER A 274 -18.89 -7.58 -11.92
CA SER A 274 -19.79 -8.41 -12.71
C SER A 274 -21.21 -7.85 -12.69
N ARG A 275 -21.88 -7.89 -13.85
CA ARG A 275 -23.14 -7.17 -14.15
C ARG A 275 -22.94 -5.64 -14.16
N PRO A 276 -23.89 -4.84 -14.70
CA PRO A 276 -23.78 -3.38 -14.65
C PRO A 276 -23.61 -2.90 -13.22
N ALA A 277 -22.40 -2.44 -12.92
CA ALA A 277 -22.02 -1.96 -11.61
C ALA A 277 -22.72 -0.62 -11.34
N ALA A 278 -23.35 -0.52 -10.16
CA ALA A 278 -23.83 0.76 -9.66
C ALA A 278 -22.64 1.63 -9.25
N PRO A 279 -22.63 2.96 -9.50
CA PRO A 279 -21.46 3.81 -9.28
C PRO A 279 -20.84 3.77 -7.87
N ASP A 280 -21.62 3.49 -6.83
CA ASP A 280 -21.16 3.31 -5.45
C ASP A 280 -20.26 2.09 -5.22
N SER A 281 -20.19 1.17 -6.19
CA SER A 281 -19.33 -0.02 -6.13
C SER A 281 -17.97 0.14 -6.80
N TYR A 282 -17.66 1.30 -7.39
CA TYR A 282 -16.52 1.43 -8.32
C TYR A 282 -15.17 1.52 -7.60
N GLN A 283 -15.16 1.96 -6.34
CA GLN A 283 -13.94 2.10 -5.55
C GLN A 283 -13.50 0.80 -4.89
N SER A 284 -12.26 0.39 -5.18
CA SER A 284 -11.62 -0.79 -4.59
C SER A 284 -10.21 -0.49 -4.10
N LEU A 285 -9.72 -1.31 -3.16
CA LEU A 285 -8.33 -1.33 -2.72
C LEU A 285 -7.37 -1.56 -3.90
N GLU A 286 -7.76 -2.41 -4.85
CA GLU A 286 -6.94 -2.68 -6.04
C GLU A 286 -6.86 -1.47 -6.99
N ALA A 287 -7.93 -0.68 -7.15
CA ALA A 287 -7.90 0.53 -7.98
C ALA A 287 -6.86 1.55 -7.46
N ILE A 288 -6.85 1.78 -6.14
CA ILE A 288 -5.88 2.64 -5.46
C ILE A 288 -4.46 2.07 -5.61
N HIS A 289 -4.30 0.77 -5.39
CA HIS A 289 -3.03 0.07 -5.57
C HIS A 289 -2.46 0.25 -6.98
N ASN A 290 -3.31 0.10 -8.02
CA ASN A 290 -2.91 0.22 -9.41
C ASN A 290 -2.44 1.65 -9.73
N GLU A 291 -3.14 2.67 -9.26
CA GLU A 291 -2.76 4.07 -9.48
C GLU A 291 -1.36 4.35 -8.90
N ILE A 292 -1.04 3.83 -7.70
CA ILE A 292 0.31 3.94 -7.13
C ILE A 292 1.37 3.19 -7.96
N HIS A 293 1.03 2.06 -8.59
CA HIS A 293 1.93 1.39 -9.55
C HIS A 293 2.25 2.29 -10.76
N GLY A 294 1.23 2.92 -11.34
CA GLY A 294 1.39 3.89 -12.44
C GLY A 294 2.28 5.08 -12.03
N ILE A 295 1.92 5.75 -10.93
CA ILE A 295 2.64 6.91 -10.38
C ILE A 295 4.08 6.57 -10.00
N THR A 296 4.36 5.36 -9.51
CA THR A 296 5.71 4.99 -9.06
C THR A 296 6.61 4.56 -10.22
N GLY A 297 6.02 3.93 -11.25
CA GLY A 297 6.78 3.33 -12.34
C GLY A 297 7.21 4.29 -13.43
N GLY A 298 6.31 5.13 -13.95
CA GLY A 298 6.61 6.03 -15.07
C GLY A 298 7.18 5.31 -16.32
N GLY A 299 6.70 4.10 -16.60
CA GLY A 299 7.21 3.23 -17.68
C GLY A 299 8.36 2.32 -17.25
N GLY A 300 8.90 2.55 -16.05
CA GLY A 300 9.83 1.66 -15.34
C GLY A 300 9.12 0.47 -14.68
N HIS A 301 9.84 -0.27 -13.83
CA HIS A 301 9.44 -1.61 -13.40
C HIS A 301 8.09 -1.63 -12.69
N MET A 302 7.84 -0.66 -11.78
CA MET A 302 6.58 -0.55 -11.04
C MET A 302 5.35 -0.34 -11.93
N SER A 303 5.50 0.13 -13.18
CA SER A 303 4.38 0.28 -14.11
C SER A 303 3.87 -1.05 -14.69
N TRP A 304 4.69 -2.11 -14.65
CA TRP A 304 4.42 -3.36 -15.39
C TRP A 304 4.22 -4.54 -14.46
N ASN A 305 3.03 -5.14 -14.50
CA ASN A 305 2.63 -6.23 -13.60
C ASN A 305 3.64 -7.41 -13.61
N THR A 306 4.21 -7.73 -14.78
CA THR A 306 5.20 -8.81 -14.94
C THR A 306 6.51 -8.62 -14.19
N VAL A 307 6.93 -7.38 -13.90
CA VAL A 307 8.27 -7.05 -13.35
C VAL A 307 8.27 -6.09 -12.16
N ALA A 308 7.12 -5.59 -11.72
CA ALA A 308 7.02 -4.65 -10.61
C ALA A 308 7.65 -5.16 -9.31
N ALA A 309 7.46 -6.45 -8.99
CA ALA A 309 7.96 -7.06 -7.75
C ALA A 309 9.49 -7.10 -7.62
N PHE A 310 10.24 -6.87 -8.71
CA PHE A 310 11.69 -6.74 -8.62
C PHE A 310 12.12 -5.43 -7.96
N ASP A 311 11.32 -4.36 -8.03
CA ASP A 311 11.67 -3.07 -7.44
C ASP A 311 11.44 -3.08 -5.91
N PRO A 312 12.42 -2.66 -5.09
CA PRO A 312 12.29 -2.68 -3.63
C PRO A 312 11.08 -1.95 -3.06
N ILE A 313 10.56 -0.90 -3.73
CA ILE A 313 9.41 -0.14 -3.23
C ILE A 313 8.08 -0.92 -3.32
N PHE A 314 8.02 -1.95 -4.17
CA PHE A 314 6.90 -2.88 -4.29
C PHE A 314 6.50 -3.44 -2.92
N TRP A 315 7.48 -3.89 -2.15
CA TRP A 315 7.25 -4.58 -0.89
C TRP A 315 6.73 -3.64 0.20
N LEU A 316 7.15 -2.37 0.18
CA LEU A 316 6.63 -1.33 1.06
C LEU A 316 5.19 -0.95 0.70
N HIS A 317 4.88 -0.88 -0.60
CA HIS A 317 3.53 -0.63 -1.12
C HIS A 317 2.57 -1.78 -0.75
N HIS A 318 2.92 -3.03 -1.06
CA HIS A 318 2.09 -4.19 -0.72
C HIS A 318 1.96 -4.43 0.79
N CYS A 319 2.95 -4.03 1.60
CA CYS A 319 2.81 -3.99 3.06
C CYS A 319 1.72 -2.99 3.51
N ASN A 320 1.59 -1.85 2.83
CA ASN A 320 0.47 -0.92 3.09
C ASN A 320 -0.87 -1.43 2.54
N VAL A 321 -0.89 -2.09 1.38
CA VAL A 321 -2.11 -2.76 0.87
C VAL A 321 -2.61 -3.81 1.87
N ASP A 322 -1.71 -4.60 2.46
CA ASP A 322 -2.06 -5.55 3.50
C ASP A 322 -2.55 -4.88 4.80
N ARG A 323 -1.95 -3.74 5.18
CA ARG A 323 -2.44 -2.89 6.28
C ARG A 323 -3.86 -2.40 6.04
N LEU A 324 -4.12 -1.78 4.90
CA LEU A 324 -5.45 -1.26 4.56
C LEU A 324 -6.49 -2.39 4.58
N PHE A 325 -6.16 -3.57 4.02
CA PHE A 325 -7.02 -4.74 4.10
C PHE A 325 -7.26 -5.21 5.53
N ALA A 326 -6.23 -5.32 6.37
CA ALA A 326 -6.37 -5.69 7.78
C ALA A 326 -7.25 -4.69 8.57
N ILE A 327 -7.12 -3.39 8.30
CA ILE A 327 -7.97 -2.33 8.88
C ILE A 327 -9.43 -2.54 8.46
N TRP A 328 -9.70 -2.78 7.17
CA TRP A 328 -11.05 -3.04 6.67
C TRP A 328 -11.67 -4.29 7.33
N GLN A 329 -10.89 -5.36 7.47
CA GLN A 329 -11.33 -6.58 8.14
C GLN A 329 -11.64 -6.38 9.62
N ALA A 330 -10.89 -5.51 10.32
CA ALA A 330 -11.16 -5.17 11.72
C ALA A 330 -12.44 -4.32 11.87
N ILE A 331 -12.76 -3.47 10.89
CA ILE A 331 -13.99 -2.68 10.85
C ILE A 331 -15.22 -3.54 10.51
N TYR A 332 -15.05 -4.52 9.62
CA TYR A 332 -16.12 -5.38 9.09
C TYR A 332 -15.81 -6.89 9.29
N PRO A 333 -15.69 -7.37 10.55
CA PRO A 333 -15.18 -8.72 10.84
C PRO A 333 -16.05 -9.86 10.30
N THR A 334 -17.31 -9.61 9.98
CA THR A 334 -18.25 -10.58 9.38
C THR A 334 -18.23 -10.59 7.85
N SER A 335 -17.74 -9.52 7.20
CA SER A 335 -17.77 -9.37 5.74
C SER A 335 -16.67 -10.17 5.06
N TRP A 336 -17.06 -11.18 4.29
CA TRP A 336 -16.12 -12.12 3.67
C TRP A 336 -16.80 -12.88 2.52
N PHE A 337 -16.32 -12.69 1.28
CA PHE A 337 -16.75 -13.41 0.06
C PHE A 337 -18.26 -13.76 0.02
N ASP A 338 -19.08 -12.86 -0.53
CA ASP A 338 -20.51 -13.14 -0.69
C ASP A 338 -20.81 -14.23 -1.76
N GLN A 339 -22.09 -14.57 -1.91
CA GLN A 339 -22.53 -15.66 -2.80
C GLN A 339 -22.35 -15.37 -4.30
N SER A 340 -21.95 -14.16 -4.70
CA SER A 340 -21.85 -13.75 -6.11
C SER A 340 -20.49 -14.04 -6.78
N GLN A 341 -19.62 -14.82 -6.13
CA GLN A 341 -18.37 -15.44 -6.64
C GLN A 341 -17.97 -15.00 -8.06
N LEU A 342 -17.09 -14.01 -8.16
CA LEU A 342 -16.57 -13.56 -9.45
C LEU A 342 -15.87 -14.70 -10.21
N ARG A 343 -15.81 -14.55 -11.54
CA ARG A 343 -15.05 -15.43 -12.41
C ARG A 343 -13.73 -14.75 -12.76
N ASP A 344 -12.62 -15.43 -12.52
CA ASP A 344 -11.36 -15.05 -13.16
C ASP A 344 -11.35 -15.66 -14.57
N ASP A 345 -11.79 -14.87 -15.55
CA ASP A 345 -11.87 -15.33 -16.95
C ASP A 345 -10.49 -15.52 -17.60
N ARG A 346 -9.40 -15.06 -16.95
CA ARG A 346 -8.01 -15.27 -17.40
C ARG A 346 -7.33 -16.48 -16.77
N GLY A 347 -7.55 -16.70 -15.49
CA GLY A 347 -6.77 -17.66 -14.70
C GLY A 347 -5.40 -17.13 -14.27
N THR A 348 -4.63 -18.00 -13.62
CA THR A 348 -3.26 -17.77 -13.17
C THR A 348 -2.38 -18.97 -13.51
N TRP A 349 -1.14 -19.01 -13.03
CA TRP A 349 -0.27 -20.20 -13.09
C TRP A 349 -1.02 -21.49 -12.71
N SER A 350 -1.86 -21.44 -11.67
CA SER A 350 -2.57 -22.62 -11.15
C SER A 350 -4.07 -22.60 -11.46
N THR A 351 -4.71 -21.44 -11.35
CA THR A 351 -6.15 -21.28 -11.53
C THR A 351 -6.50 -21.33 -13.02
N PRO A 352 -7.42 -22.20 -13.48
CA PRO A 352 -7.84 -22.22 -14.88
C PRO A 352 -8.69 -20.98 -15.23
N ALA A 353 -8.66 -20.58 -16.51
CA ALA A 353 -9.52 -19.53 -17.03
C ALA A 353 -11.02 -19.86 -16.84
N GLY A 354 -11.81 -18.84 -16.50
CA GLY A 354 -13.25 -18.93 -16.24
C GLY A 354 -13.61 -19.54 -14.88
N ALA A 355 -12.62 -19.82 -14.01
CA ALA A 355 -12.85 -20.36 -12.68
C ALA A 355 -13.62 -19.38 -11.79
N ARG A 356 -14.54 -19.90 -10.97
CA ARG A 356 -15.15 -19.11 -9.88
C ARG A 356 -14.22 -19.10 -8.69
N GLU A 357 -13.87 -17.90 -8.25
CA GLU A 357 -13.03 -17.71 -7.07
C GLU A 357 -13.87 -17.79 -5.79
N THR A 358 -13.29 -18.44 -4.78
CA THR A 358 -13.93 -18.77 -3.50
C THR A 358 -12.92 -18.63 -2.35
N PRO A 359 -13.36 -18.51 -1.08
CA PRO A 359 -12.46 -18.47 0.08
C PRO A 359 -11.54 -19.69 0.24
N GLN A 360 -11.87 -20.80 -0.43
CA GLN A 360 -11.14 -22.07 -0.40
C GLN A 360 -10.25 -22.26 -1.65
N THR A 361 -10.15 -21.24 -2.52
CA THR A 361 -9.30 -21.31 -3.71
C THR A 361 -7.84 -21.33 -3.28
N PRO A 362 -7.01 -22.26 -3.78
CA PRO A 362 -5.61 -22.35 -3.38
C PRO A 362 -4.80 -21.11 -3.78
N LEU A 363 -4.21 -20.44 -2.80
CA LEU A 363 -3.31 -19.30 -2.97
C LEU A 363 -1.89 -19.80 -3.29
N THR A 364 -1.75 -20.45 -4.44
CA THR A 364 -0.44 -20.93 -4.91
C THR A 364 0.51 -19.78 -5.22
N PRO A 365 1.83 -19.93 -4.98
CA PRO A 365 2.50 -21.17 -4.58
C PRO A 365 2.65 -21.36 -3.06
N PHE A 366 2.03 -20.49 -2.25
CA PHE A 366 2.33 -20.37 -0.81
C PHE A 366 1.94 -21.61 0.01
N ARG A 367 2.87 -22.11 0.83
CA ARG A 367 2.71 -23.33 1.63
C ARG A 367 2.72 -23.04 3.13
N MET A 368 1.78 -23.65 3.86
CA MET A 368 1.68 -23.56 5.32
C MET A 368 2.69 -24.47 6.03
N ASP A 369 3.13 -25.55 5.38
CA ASP A 369 3.98 -26.57 5.99
C ASP A 369 4.97 -27.21 5.00
N ALA A 370 5.87 -28.04 5.53
CA ALA A 370 6.85 -28.82 4.75
C ALA A 370 6.24 -30.04 4.02
N ARG A 371 4.92 -30.28 4.11
CA ARG A 371 4.20 -31.32 3.36
C ARG A 371 3.60 -30.76 2.06
N GLY A 372 3.53 -29.44 1.94
CA GLY A 372 3.00 -28.73 0.77
C GLY A 372 1.54 -28.33 0.89
N THR A 373 0.97 -28.26 2.11
CA THR A 373 -0.40 -27.78 2.30
C THR A 373 -0.50 -26.31 1.86
N VAL A 374 -1.34 -26.01 0.86
CA VAL A 374 -1.47 -24.67 0.26
C VAL A 374 -2.35 -23.78 1.12
N PHE A 375 -1.99 -22.50 1.26
CA PHE A 375 -2.90 -21.52 1.85
C PHE A 375 -4.19 -21.38 1.03
N THR A 376 -5.31 -21.09 1.70
CA THR A 376 -6.52 -20.50 1.11
C THR A 376 -6.77 -19.12 1.70
N SER A 377 -7.68 -18.33 1.12
CA SER A 377 -8.07 -17.03 1.69
C SER A 377 -8.55 -17.15 3.14
N ASN A 378 -9.24 -18.23 3.51
CA ASN A 378 -9.65 -18.46 4.91
C ASN A 378 -8.47 -18.61 5.86
N ASP A 379 -7.38 -19.24 5.40
CA ASP A 379 -6.19 -19.45 6.22
C ASP A 379 -5.46 -18.12 6.47
N THR A 380 -5.39 -17.26 5.45
CA THR A 380 -4.75 -15.93 5.48
C THR A 380 -5.65 -14.80 5.99
N ARG A 381 -6.95 -15.05 6.22
CA ARG A 381 -7.91 -14.05 6.72
C ARG A 381 -7.42 -13.37 7.99
N ASP A 382 -6.84 -14.12 8.90
CA ASP A 382 -6.25 -13.61 10.13
C ASP A 382 -4.75 -13.32 9.90
N TRP A 383 -4.42 -12.04 9.75
CA TRP A 383 -3.03 -11.58 9.54
C TRP A 383 -2.15 -11.84 10.76
N THR A 384 -2.73 -11.90 11.96
CA THR A 384 -1.97 -12.03 13.22
C THR A 384 -1.21 -13.35 13.31
N LYS A 385 -1.66 -14.38 12.57
CA LYS A 385 -0.97 -15.67 12.43
C LYS A 385 0.44 -15.55 11.87
N PHE A 386 0.73 -14.52 11.07
CA PHE A 386 2.08 -14.23 10.57
C PHE A 386 2.97 -13.50 11.60
N GLY A 387 2.45 -13.31 12.83
CA GLY A 387 3.20 -12.81 13.98
C GLY A 387 3.44 -11.30 13.98
N SER A 388 2.60 -10.53 13.29
CA SER A 388 2.66 -9.06 13.24
C SER A 388 1.27 -8.43 13.31
N SER A 389 1.22 -7.15 13.67
CA SER A 389 0.04 -6.30 13.47
C SER A 389 0.45 -4.90 13.00
N TYR A 390 -0.51 -3.97 12.97
CA TYR A 390 -0.33 -2.58 12.54
C TYR A 390 -0.63 -1.60 13.70
N PRO A 391 -0.12 -0.35 13.67
CA PRO A 391 -0.33 0.64 14.73
C PRO A 391 -1.79 0.87 15.08
N GLU A 392 -2.68 0.81 14.09
CA GLU A 392 -4.13 0.95 14.26
C GLU A 392 -4.78 -0.28 14.94
N LEU A 393 -4.13 -1.45 14.86
CA LEU A 393 -4.71 -2.76 15.14
C LEU A 393 -4.06 -3.45 16.34
N GLN A 394 -4.17 -2.81 17.52
CA GLN A 394 -3.54 -3.27 18.77
C GLN A 394 -4.57 -3.66 19.85
N PRO A 395 -5.39 -4.71 19.67
CA PRO A 395 -6.52 -5.03 20.57
C PRO A 395 -6.12 -5.32 22.03
N TRP A 396 -4.83 -5.59 22.28
CA TRP A 396 -4.26 -5.79 23.62
C TRP A 396 -4.08 -4.49 24.44
N LEU A 397 -4.26 -3.30 23.85
CA LEU A 397 -4.07 -2.04 24.60
C LEU A 397 -5.14 -1.87 25.71
N PRO A 398 -4.78 -1.36 26.89
CA PRO A 398 -5.72 -1.17 28.01
C PRO A 398 -6.94 -0.29 27.68
N LYS A 399 -6.84 0.62 26.70
CA LYS A 399 -7.97 1.44 26.25
C LYS A 399 -9.13 0.66 25.62
N TYR A 400 -8.93 -0.62 25.29
CA TYR A 400 -9.96 -1.52 24.79
C TYR A 400 -10.38 -2.58 25.83
N GLN A 401 -10.10 -2.34 27.12
CA GLN A 401 -10.45 -3.26 28.21
C GLN A 401 -11.48 -2.60 29.14
N THR A 402 -12.76 -2.83 28.88
CA THR A 402 -13.88 -2.32 29.69
C THR A 402 -14.28 -3.39 30.71
N ASN A 403 -14.19 -3.10 32.01
CA ASN A 403 -14.47 -4.05 33.11
C ASN A 403 -13.70 -5.39 33.02
N GLY A 404 -12.49 -5.37 32.46
CA GLY A 404 -11.67 -6.57 32.27
C GLY A 404 -12.13 -7.49 31.13
N GLN A 405 -12.91 -6.97 30.18
CA GLN A 405 -13.30 -7.63 28.94
C GLN A 405 -12.93 -6.76 27.74
N PHE A 406 -12.66 -7.39 26.60
CA PHE A 406 -12.34 -6.67 25.37
C PHE A 406 -13.56 -5.92 24.82
N ASP A 407 -13.42 -4.61 24.65
CA ASP A 407 -14.45 -3.71 24.14
C ASP A 407 -14.30 -3.55 22.62
N ASN A 408 -14.97 -4.43 21.89
CA ASN A 408 -14.98 -4.44 20.43
C ASN A 408 -15.53 -3.13 19.83
N THR A 409 -16.44 -2.44 20.54
CA THR A 409 -17.01 -1.17 20.08
C THR A 409 -15.99 -0.05 20.20
N ALA A 410 -15.33 0.07 21.37
CA ALA A 410 -14.25 1.03 21.56
C ALA A 410 -13.09 0.81 20.57
N TYR A 411 -12.70 -0.45 20.35
CA TYR A 411 -11.67 -0.82 19.37
C TYR A 411 -12.04 -0.42 17.94
N ARG A 412 -13.23 -0.81 17.46
CA ARG A 412 -13.70 -0.47 16.12
C ARG A 412 -13.83 1.05 15.92
N ASN A 413 -14.36 1.75 16.92
CA ASN A 413 -14.59 3.20 16.85
C ASN A 413 -13.26 3.97 16.77
N ASP A 414 -12.26 3.56 17.54
CA ASP A 414 -10.91 4.14 17.52
C ASP A 414 -10.15 3.83 16.21
N ILE A 415 -10.36 2.67 15.58
CA ILE A 415 -9.86 2.39 14.22
C ILE A 415 -10.47 3.36 13.21
N ILE A 416 -11.80 3.51 13.22
CA ILE A 416 -12.50 4.43 12.30
C ILE A 416 -12.06 5.87 12.53
N GLN A 417 -11.82 6.28 13.77
CA GLN A 417 -11.28 7.61 14.08
C GLN A 417 -9.86 7.80 13.55
N GLN A 418 -8.98 6.80 13.67
CA GLN A 418 -7.62 6.84 13.11
C GLN A 418 -7.66 6.95 11.57
N VAL A 419 -8.44 6.10 10.89
CA VAL A 419 -8.65 6.14 9.43
C VAL A 419 -9.19 7.52 8.99
N THR A 420 -10.19 8.04 9.71
CA THR A 420 -10.77 9.36 9.44
C THR A 420 -9.75 10.49 9.59
N ASN A 421 -8.91 10.44 10.60
CA ASN A 421 -7.88 11.46 10.87
C ASN A 421 -6.72 11.42 9.85
N LEU A 422 -6.35 10.22 9.37
CA LEU A 422 -5.29 10.04 8.38
C LEU A 422 -5.70 10.52 6.98
N TYR A 423 -6.95 10.24 6.59
CA TYR A 423 -7.33 10.24 5.16
C TYR A 423 -8.43 11.24 4.79
N SER A 424 -9.41 11.52 5.67
CA SER A 424 -10.54 12.40 5.31
C SER A 424 -10.18 13.88 5.48
N ARG A 425 -9.68 14.47 4.40
CA ARG A 425 -9.41 15.90 4.20
C ARG A 425 -10.73 16.70 4.14
N VAL A 426 -11.70 16.23 3.36
CA VAL A 426 -13.01 16.87 3.13
C VAL A 426 -13.74 17.08 4.45
N ARG A 427 -13.85 16.05 5.31
CA ARG A 427 -14.45 16.16 6.65
C ARG A 427 -13.86 17.31 7.46
N ASN A 428 -12.53 17.38 7.51
CA ASN A 428 -11.82 18.40 8.27
C ASN A 428 -11.99 19.80 7.66
N ARG A 429 -12.07 19.91 6.33
CA ARG A 429 -12.30 21.17 5.61
C ARG A 429 -13.72 21.69 5.80
N VAL A 430 -14.77 20.90 5.51
CA VAL A 430 -16.17 21.34 5.65
C VAL A 430 -16.53 21.71 7.10
N GLN A 431 -15.79 21.21 8.09
CA GLN A 431 -15.94 21.60 9.49
C GLN A 431 -15.24 22.93 9.86
N ARG A 432 -14.18 23.33 9.15
CA ARG A 432 -13.29 24.47 9.50
C ARG A 432 -13.32 25.62 8.51
N THR A 433 -13.87 25.40 7.31
CA THR A 433 -13.91 26.37 6.22
C THR A 433 -14.65 27.65 6.61
N GLN A 434 -14.22 28.77 6.04
CA GLN A 434 -14.85 30.08 6.23
C GLN A 434 -16.05 30.30 5.29
N VAL A 435 -16.24 29.39 4.33
CA VAL A 435 -17.35 29.43 3.37
C VAL A 435 -18.68 29.34 4.14
N PRO A 436 -19.64 30.26 3.94
CA PRO A 436 -20.89 30.29 4.70
C PRO A 436 -21.66 28.97 4.59
N ARG A 437 -22.22 28.48 5.72
CA ARG A 437 -22.93 27.19 5.77
C ARG A 437 -24.01 27.03 4.69
N SER A 438 -24.74 28.10 4.35
CA SER A 438 -25.76 28.10 3.30
C SER A 438 -25.22 27.76 1.89
N ARG A 439 -23.90 27.87 1.67
CA ARG A 439 -23.20 27.52 0.43
C ARG A 439 -22.57 26.12 0.45
N LEU A 440 -22.62 25.39 1.56
CA LEU A 440 -22.05 24.04 1.68
C LEU A 440 -23.13 23.00 1.98
N PHE A 441 -24.10 23.40 2.80
CA PHE A 441 -25.11 22.58 3.44
C PHE A 441 -26.51 23.16 3.14
N ALA A 442 -26.79 23.46 1.87
CA ALA A 442 -28.02 24.16 1.50
C ALA A 442 -29.24 23.43 2.07
N ALA A 443 -30.03 24.15 2.87
CA ALA A 443 -31.20 23.58 3.51
C ALA A 443 -32.12 22.99 2.44
N ALA A 444 -32.61 21.77 2.67
CA ALA A 444 -33.55 21.10 1.78
C ALA A 444 -34.79 21.99 1.57
N GLN A 445 -34.79 22.78 0.50
CA GLN A 445 -36.00 23.39 0.02
C GLN A 445 -36.90 22.25 -0.42
N SER A 446 -38.07 22.19 0.22
CA SER A 446 -39.14 21.24 -0.04
C SER A 446 -39.17 20.81 -1.51
N GLY A 447 -39.07 19.50 -1.75
CA GLY A 447 -39.06 18.92 -3.09
C GLY A 447 -40.24 19.39 -3.96
N PRO A 448 -40.16 19.20 -5.29
CA PRO A 448 -40.98 19.91 -6.26
C PRO A 448 -42.46 19.90 -5.88
N GLN A 449 -42.96 21.06 -5.46
CA GLN A 449 -44.39 21.28 -5.32
C GLN A 449 -45.01 21.16 -6.71
N HIS A 450 -45.72 20.06 -6.95
CA HIS A 450 -46.56 19.93 -8.13
C HIS A 450 -47.49 21.14 -8.23
N PRO A 451 -47.39 21.97 -9.28
CA PRO A 451 -48.39 22.97 -9.57
C PRO A 451 -49.58 22.23 -10.17
N VAL A 452 -50.53 21.81 -9.32
CA VAL A 452 -51.84 21.33 -9.78
C VAL A 452 -52.57 22.55 -10.33
N GLY A 453 -52.52 22.71 -11.65
CA GLY A 453 -52.92 23.94 -12.33
C GLY A 453 -54.43 24.10 -12.55
N GLY A 454 -54.82 25.32 -12.96
CA GLY A 454 -56.05 25.52 -13.71
C GLY A 454 -55.84 25.07 -15.17
N GLY A 455 -56.75 24.24 -15.69
CA GLY A 455 -56.64 23.62 -17.02
C GLY A 455 -57.09 24.53 -18.19
N PRO A 456 -57.66 24.00 -19.30
CA PRO A 456 -58.47 22.77 -19.37
C PRO A 456 -58.18 21.80 -20.56
N ALA A 457 -59.01 20.73 -20.62
CA ALA A 457 -59.17 19.70 -21.69
C ALA A 457 -58.18 18.50 -21.64
N ALA A 458 -58.61 17.23 -21.71
CA ALA A 458 -59.96 16.65 -21.85
C ALA A 458 -60.12 15.26 -21.16
N ASN A 459 -61.37 14.78 -21.11
CA ASN A 459 -61.91 13.54 -20.48
C ASN A 459 -61.18 12.23 -20.94
N VAL A 460 -61.28 11.04 -20.29
CA VAL A 460 -62.49 10.27 -19.90
C VAL A 460 -62.28 9.28 -18.71
N PHE A 461 -63.31 9.21 -17.86
CA PHE A 461 -63.72 8.29 -16.77
C PHE A 461 -63.16 6.85 -16.59
N ALA A 462 -62.92 6.48 -15.31
CA ALA A 462 -63.59 5.42 -14.49
C ALA A 462 -62.61 4.84 -13.41
N ALA A 463 -62.98 4.28 -12.24
CA ALA A 463 -64.11 4.39 -11.30
C ALA A 463 -63.65 3.84 -9.90
N VAL A 464 -64.35 4.16 -8.81
CA VAL A 464 -63.94 4.00 -7.37
C VAL A 464 -64.87 2.95 -6.68
N PRO A 465 -64.49 2.13 -5.65
CA PRO A 465 -64.59 2.52 -4.22
C PRO A 465 -63.58 1.85 -3.21
N PRO A 466 -63.60 2.23 -1.90
CA PRO A 466 -62.40 2.24 -1.04
C PRO A 466 -62.52 1.46 0.30
N THR A 467 -61.45 1.49 1.13
CA THR A 467 -61.34 1.41 2.63
C THR A 467 -59.87 1.11 2.99
N GLN A 468 -59.27 1.41 4.17
CA GLN A 468 -59.71 2.00 5.44
C GLN A 468 -58.52 2.74 6.10
N GLN A 469 -58.76 3.72 6.99
CA GLN A 469 -57.71 4.45 7.73
C GLN A 469 -57.39 3.82 9.10
N PHE A 470 -56.14 3.99 9.57
CA PHE A 470 -55.78 3.91 10.99
C PHE A 470 -54.88 5.09 11.39
N ALA A 471 -55.03 5.58 12.62
CA ALA A 471 -54.36 6.77 13.14
C ALA A 471 -53.19 6.44 14.09
N PRO A 472 -52.19 7.32 14.26
CA PRO A 472 -51.03 7.09 15.14
C PRO A 472 -51.31 7.46 16.62
N PRO A 473 -50.62 6.80 17.59
CA PRO A 473 -50.71 7.12 19.02
C PRO A 473 -49.80 8.30 19.47
N PRO A 474 -50.07 8.92 20.64
CA PRO A 474 -49.44 10.18 21.06
C PRO A 474 -48.14 10.04 21.88
N GLN A 475 -47.37 11.13 21.99
CA GLN A 475 -46.16 11.25 22.83
C GLN A 475 -46.45 11.73 24.27
N PRO A 476 -45.60 11.39 25.27
CA PRO A 476 -45.61 12.01 26.60
C PRO A 476 -44.63 13.19 26.74
N GLN A 477 -45.04 14.23 27.46
CA GLN A 477 -44.21 15.38 27.89
C GLN A 477 -43.68 15.18 29.31
N PHE A 478 -42.52 15.78 29.64
CA PHE A 478 -41.99 15.86 31.02
C PHE A 478 -41.54 17.28 31.38
N GLY A 479 -41.70 17.66 32.65
CA GLY A 479 -41.44 19.01 33.18
C GLY A 479 -40.13 19.17 33.98
N PRO A 480 -39.84 20.38 34.50
CA PRO A 480 -38.52 20.80 35.03
C PRO A 480 -38.31 20.54 36.54
N PRO A 481 -37.06 20.73 37.07
CA PRO A 481 -36.58 20.14 38.34
C PRO A 481 -36.38 21.15 39.50
N PRO A 482 -35.93 20.67 40.69
CA PRO A 482 -35.29 21.49 41.73
C PRO A 482 -33.84 21.06 42.09
N THR A 483 -33.22 21.78 43.05
CA THR A 483 -31.76 22.07 43.15
C THR A 483 -31.05 21.65 44.46
N SER A 484 -29.72 21.89 44.52
CA SER A 484 -28.83 22.05 45.72
C SER A 484 -28.22 20.77 46.34
N THR A 485 -27.06 20.71 47.03
CA THR A 485 -25.83 21.54 47.23
C THR A 485 -24.79 20.74 48.06
N GLY A 486 -23.47 20.96 47.95
CA GLY A 486 -22.51 20.69 49.06
C GLY A 486 -21.15 19.99 48.79
N THR A 487 -20.07 20.60 49.27
CA THR A 487 -18.66 20.11 49.46
C THR A 487 -18.30 20.21 50.99
N PRO A 488 -17.09 19.92 51.58
CA PRO A 488 -15.71 19.78 51.03
C PRO A 488 -14.68 18.81 51.75
N ALA A 489 -13.38 18.93 51.39
CA ALA A 489 -12.13 18.79 52.20
C ALA A 489 -11.20 17.52 52.11
N GLY A 490 -9.87 17.75 52.17
CA GLY A 490 -8.73 16.78 52.11
C GLY A 490 -8.05 16.48 53.48
N PRO A 491 -6.78 15.95 53.58
CA PRO A 491 -5.56 16.80 53.72
C PRO A 491 -4.20 16.10 53.24
N PRO A 492 -2.94 16.29 53.78
CA PRO A 492 -1.76 16.63 52.94
C PRO A 492 -0.44 15.80 53.16
N ALA A 493 0.70 16.31 52.64
CA ALA A 493 1.98 15.60 52.37
C ALA A 493 3.12 15.73 53.43
N GLN A 494 4.25 15.02 53.19
CA GLN A 494 5.62 15.33 53.68
C GLN A 494 6.71 14.52 52.92
N GLY A 495 7.96 15.02 52.87
CA GLY A 495 9.11 14.33 52.26
C GLY A 495 10.47 14.85 52.77
N LEU A 496 11.58 14.16 52.48
CA LEU A 496 12.96 14.55 52.84
C LEU A 496 14.00 14.00 51.82
N SER A 497 15.13 14.70 51.64
CA SER A 497 16.25 14.33 50.77
C SER A 497 17.57 14.21 51.54
N PHE A 498 18.55 13.44 51.04
CA PHE A 498 19.98 13.60 51.39
C PHE A 498 20.91 13.35 50.19
N ALA A 499 22.09 13.97 50.23
CA ALA A 499 23.02 14.14 49.10
C ALA A 499 24.29 13.23 49.18
N PRO A 500 25.13 13.15 48.12
CA PRO A 500 26.14 12.10 47.94
C PRO A 500 27.62 12.55 48.08
N PRO A 501 28.59 11.60 48.04
CA PRO A 501 30.01 11.84 47.72
C PRO A 501 30.53 11.01 46.49
N PRO A 502 31.79 11.17 46.00
CA PRO A 502 32.01 11.32 44.55
C PRO A 502 33.10 10.46 43.83
N VAL A 503 33.02 10.47 42.49
CA VAL A 503 34.06 10.48 41.42
C VAL A 503 35.42 9.74 41.60
N GLN A 504 35.75 8.88 40.63
CA GLN A 504 37.08 8.76 39.98
C GLN A 504 36.98 8.05 38.62
N GLY A 505 37.96 8.20 37.72
CA GLY A 505 37.97 7.57 36.39
C GLY A 505 39.35 7.59 35.71
N GLN A 506 39.51 6.92 34.56
CA GLN A 506 40.63 7.05 33.61
C GLN A 506 40.39 6.18 32.34
N ALA A 507 41.19 6.36 31.29
CA ALA A 507 41.07 5.66 30.00
C ALA A 507 42.41 5.07 29.51
N ALA A 508 42.41 3.93 28.80
CA ALA A 508 43.59 3.37 28.13
C ALA A 508 43.30 2.33 27.00
N SER A 509 43.93 2.56 25.83
CA SER A 509 44.52 1.62 24.82
C SER A 509 44.03 0.16 24.58
N GLN A 510 43.95 -0.24 23.30
CA GLN A 510 43.84 -1.63 22.82
C GLN A 510 45.20 -2.31 22.46
N PRO A 511 45.31 -3.65 22.59
CA PRO A 511 46.29 -4.52 21.92
C PRO A 511 45.62 -5.55 20.94
N PRO A 512 46.38 -6.40 20.19
CA PRO A 512 45.95 -6.88 18.85
C PRO A 512 45.22 -8.24 18.78
N ALA A 513 44.66 -8.51 17.60
CA ALA A 513 43.82 -9.67 17.28
C ALA A 513 44.55 -11.03 17.27
N GLN A 514 43.83 -12.08 17.68
CA GLN A 514 44.22 -13.49 17.51
C GLN A 514 43.15 -14.23 16.68
N SER A 515 43.59 -14.99 15.68
CA SER A 515 42.74 -15.85 14.86
C SER A 515 42.36 -17.13 15.62
N LEU A 516 41.08 -17.30 15.95
CA LEU A 516 40.57 -18.49 16.62
C LEU A 516 40.10 -19.54 15.58
N GLN A 517 40.64 -20.75 15.67
CA GLN A 517 40.14 -21.92 14.96
C GLN A 517 38.94 -22.51 15.73
N PHE A 518 37.83 -22.74 15.04
CA PHE A 518 36.61 -23.27 15.66
C PHE A 518 36.67 -24.80 15.82
N ALA A 519 36.43 -25.28 17.04
CA ALA A 519 36.06 -26.68 17.30
C ALA A 519 34.52 -26.82 17.32
N PRO A 520 33.95 -27.94 16.84
CA PRO A 520 32.50 -28.13 16.82
C PRO A 520 31.93 -28.38 18.23
N PRO A 521 30.73 -27.85 18.56
CA PRO A 521 30.10 -28.04 19.87
C PRO A 521 29.47 -29.44 20.04
N PRO A 522 29.31 -29.92 21.28
CA PRO A 522 28.79 -31.26 21.56
C PRO A 522 27.27 -31.38 21.36
N THR A 523 26.83 -32.53 20.85
CA THR A 523 25.42 -32.92 20.77
C THR A 523 24.80 -33.08 22.17
N GLN A 524 23.72 -32.34 22.45
CA GLN A 524 22.92 -32.58 23.65
C GLN A 524 22.05 -33.84 23.49
N ALA A 525 22.03 -34.67 24.54
CA ALA A 525 21.26 -35.90 24.59
C ALA A 525 19.78 -35.67 24.97
N GLN A 526 18.89 -36.52 24.47
CA GLN A 526 17.48 -36.53 24.85
C GLN A 526 17.27 -37.07 26.28
N PRO A 527 16.35 -36.49 27.09
CA PRO A 527 15.75 -37.16 28.23
C PRO A 527 14.60 -38.09 27.81
N ALA A 528 14.30 -39.09 28.63
CA ALA A 528 13.35 -40.16 28.33
C ALA A 528 11.87 -39.77 28.49
N VAL A 529 11.01 -40.57 27.85
CA VAL A 529 9.54 -40.45 27.85
C VAL A 529 8.95 -40.81 29.22
N THR A 530 8.07 -39.95 29.75
CA THR A 530 7.09 -40.28 30.79
C THR A 530 5.69 -39.77 30.40
N SER A 531 4.66 -40.50 30.80
CA SER A 531 3.27 -40.29 30.36
C SER A 531 2.64 -38.99 30.90
N PRO A 532 1.71 -38.35 30.16
CA PRO A 532 1.09 -37.10 30.60
C PRO A 532 -0.04 -37.32 31.63
N PRO A 533 -0.20 -36.41 32.62
CA PRO A 533 -1.39 -36.32 33.48
C PRO A 533 -2.58 -35.65 32.75
N PRO A 534 -3.83 -35.79 33.25
CA PRO A 534 -5.04 -35.36 32.55
C PRO A 534 -5.19 -33.82 32.48
N ALA A 535 -5.81 -33.35 31.39
CA ALA A 535 -5.99 -31.94 31.09
C ALA A 535 -6.98 -31.23 32.03
N THR A 536 -6.60 -30.06 32.53
CA THR A 536 -7.52 -29.08 33.13
C THR A 536 -8.27 -28.31 32.04
N GLN A 537 -9.56 -28.09 32.26
CA GLN A 537 -10.48 -27.53 31.26
C GLN A 537 -10.26 -26.03 31.05
N THR A 538 -10.20 -25.60 29.78
CA THR A 538 -10.45 -24.21 29.37
C THR A 538 -11.92 -24.07 28.94
N PRO A 539 -12.61 -22.94 29.21
CA PRO A 539 -14.04 -22.84 28.93
C PRO A 539 -14.35 -22.84 27.42
N GLN A 540 -15.22 -23.75 26.99
CA GLN A 540 -15.85 -23.66 25.67
C GLN A 540 -16.93 -22.57 25.69
N PHE A 541 -16.91 -21.64 24.73
CA PHE A 541 -18.04 -20.77 24.47
C PHE A 541 -19.14 -21.54 23.75
N ALA A 542 -20.36 -21.51 24.32
CA ALA A 542 -21.53 -22.15 23.75
C ALA A 542 -22.16 -21.29 22.63
N PRO A 543 -22.79 -21.90 21.60
CA PRO A 543 -23.56 -21.16 20.61
C PRO A 543 -24.85 -20.55 21.21
N PRO A 544 -25.37 -19.43 20.67
CA PRO A 544 -26.56 -18.77 21.20
C PRO A 544 -27.86 -19.56 20.94
N PRO A 545 -28.91 -19.37 21.77
CA PRO A 545 -30.10 -20.22 21.77
C PRO A 545 -31.08 -19.88 20.63
N THR A 546 -31.53 -20.92 19.92
CA THR A 546 -32.64 -20.84 18.95
C THR A 546 -34.00 -20.95 19.65
N GLN A 547 -34.85 -19.93 19.51
CA GLN A 547 -36.29 -20.03 19.83
C GLN A 547 -37.04 -20.77 18.70
N PRO A 548 -38.07 -21.59 19.01
CA PRO A 548 -38.75 -22.40 18.01
C PRO A 548 -39.88 -21.64 17.31
N VAL A 549 -39.94 -21.72 15.98
CA VAL A 549 -41.12 -21.32 15.20
C VAL A 549 -41.64 -22.54 14.46
N SER A 550 -42.85 -22.97 14.81
CA SER A 550 -43.53 -24.13 14.24
C SER A 550 -44.53 -23.72 13.15
N SER A 551 -44.29 -24.13 11.91
CA SER A 551 -45.30 -24.27 10.84
C SER A 551 -44.75 -25.14 9.70
N PRO A 552 -45.55 -26.07 9.13
CA PRO A 552 -45.06 -27.01 8.11
C PRO A 552 -45.04 -26.41 6.70
N PRO A 553 -44.11 -26.83 5.82
CA PRO A 553 -44.05 -26.38 4.43
C PRO A 553 -45.03 -27.17 3.51
N PRO A 554 -45.49 -26.56 2.40
CA PRO A 554 -46.31 -27.24 1.40
C PRO A 554 -45.47 -28.13 0.46
N THR A 555 -46.00 -29.30 0.08
CA THR A 555 -45.39 -30.23 -0.88
C THR A 555 -45.82 -29.94 -2.33
N PHE A 556 -44.86 -29.78 -3.25
CA PHE A 556 -45.05 -29.88 -4.71
C PHE A 556 -43.75 -30.43 -5.37
N PRO A 557 -43.78 -30.94 -6.64
CA PRO A 557 -43.21 -32.24 -6.95
C PRO A 557 -41.85 -32.22 -7.68
N GLN A 558 -41.23 -33.41 -7.79
CA GLN A 558 -40.03 -33.64 -8.59
C GLN A 558 -40.30 -33.52 -10.11
N PRO A 559 -39.36 -32.98 -10.89
CA PRO A 559 -39.28 -33.21 -12.34
C PRO A 559 -38.70 -34.60 -12.66
N GLU A 560 -39.16 -35.17 -13.77
CA GLU A 560 -38.94 -36.57 -14.14
C GLU A 560 -37.55 -36.85 -14.76
N GLN A 561 -37.09 -38.09 -14.61
CA GLN A 561 -35.92 -38.61 -15.32
C GLN A 561 -36.29 -39.04 -16.74
N HIS A 562 -35.69 -38.44 -17.76
CA HIS A 562 -35.68 -39.01 -19.11
C HIS A 562 -34.33 -39.67 -19.39
N ALA A 563 -34.37 -41.00 -19.57
CA ALA A 563 -33.24 -41.79 -20.06
C ALA A 563 -33.25 -41.84 -21.60
N ALA A 564 -32.06 -41.77 -22.21
CA ALA A 564 -31.82 -42.14 -23.60
C ALA A 564 -30.50 -42.92 -23.70
N GLN A 565 -30.42 -43.85 -24.65
CA GLN A 565 -29.52 -45.00 -24.57
C GLN A 565 -28.21 -44.86 -25.35
N GLN A 566 -27.19 -45.55 -24.81
CA GLN A 566 -26.08 -46.24 -25.46
C GLN A 566 -25.85 -46.05 -26.98
N GLN A 567 -24.60 -45.75 -27.35
CA GLN A 567 -23.93 -46.50 -28.43
C GLN A 567 -22.38 -46.48 -28.31
N GLN A 568 -21.79 -47.66 -28.50
CA GLN A 568 -20.38 -48.03 -28.66
C GLN A 568 -20.37 -49.28 -29.57
N PRO A 569 -19.25 -49.74 -30.17
CA PRO A 569 -17.91 -49.14 -30.33
C PRO A 569 -17.55 -49.07 -31.86
N PRO A 570 -16.28 -49.13 -32.36
CA PRO A 570 -15.38 -50.29 -32.20
C PRO A 570 -13.88 -49.97 -31.92
N GLN A 571 -13.21 -50.93 -31.26
CA GLN A 571 -11.75 -51.12 -31.26
C GLN A 571 -11.35 -52.00 -32.46
N PRO A 572 -10.07 -52.00 -32.92
CA PRO A 572 -9.22 -53.15 -32.57
C PRO A 572 -7.68 -52.91 -32.47
N HIS A 573 -7.13 -53.28 -31.30
CA HIS A 573 -6.00 -54.23 -31.14
C HIS A 573 -4.54 -53.88 -31.56
N PRO A 574 -3.51 -54.61 -31.04
CA PRO A 574 -2.26 -53.98 -30.56
C PRO A 574 -0.94 -54.54 -31.15
N ALA A 575 0.19 -53.95 -30.75
CA ALA A 575 1.49 -54.62 -30.74
C ALA A 575 2.43 -54.11 -29.61
N GLN A 576 3.03 -55.06 -28.88
CA GLN A 576 4.23 -54.93 -28.05
C GLN A 576 5.35 -55.79 -28.72
N PRO A 577 6.57 -55.93 -28.15
CA PRO A 577 7.49 -54.93 -27.61
C PRO A 577 8.91 -55.08 -28.23
N GLY A 578 9.85 -54.20 -27.89
CA GLY A 578 11.28 -54.36 -28.23
C GLY A 578 12.18 -54.03 -27.05
N ALA A 579 12.98 -55.00 -26.60
CA ALA A 579 13.88 -54.87 -25.45
C ALA A 579 15.33 -55.24 -25.82
N GLN A 580 16.30 -54.53 -25.23
CA GLN A 580 17.69 -54.95 -24.92
C GLN A 580 18.38 -53.74 -24.24
N THR A 581 18.56 -53.69 -22.92
CA THR A 581 19.57 -54.37 -22.06
C THR A 581 21.03 -54.02 -22.36
N HIS A 582 21.70 -53.33 -21.42
CA HIS A 582 23.02 -53.74 -20.91
C HIS A 582 23.32 -53.18 -19.49
N HIS A 583 24.14 -53.97 -18.79
CA HIS A 583 24.69 -53.94 -17.41
C HIS A 583 25.35 -52.62 -16.93
N ALA A 584 25.76 -52.43 -15.66
CA ALA A 584 25.37 -52.94 -14.30
C ALA A 584 26.27 -52.26 -13.22
N ALA A 585 25.80 -52.18 -11.95
CA ALA A 585 26.55 -51.90 -10.67
C ALA A 585 27.52 -50.67 -10.62
N GLY A 586 27.50 -49.72 -9.66
CA GLY A 586 27.25 -49.75 -8.19
C GLY A 586 28.58 -49.56 -7.42
N PRO A 587 28.66 -49.14 -6.12
CA PRO A 587 27.67 -48.55 -5.19
C PRO A 587 28.20 -47.32 -4.37
N ALA A 588 27.45 -46.89 -3.33
CA ALA A 588 27.79 -45.91 -2.26
C ALA A 588 28.00 -44.42 -2.68
N GLY A 589 27.74 -43.39 -1.86
CA GLY A 589 27.21 -43.27 -0.49
C GLY A 589 26.77 -41.80 -0.22
N PRO A 590 26.17 -41.46 0.95
CA PRO A 590 25.29 -40.28 1.08
C PRO A 590 26.01 -38.96 1.40
N LYS A 591 25.45 -37.82 0.92
CA LYS A 591 25.65 -36.47 1.49
C LYS A 591 24.35 -35.63 1.49
N PRO A 592 24.17 -34.67 2.44
CA PRO A 592 22.82 -34.29 2.89
C PRO A 592 22.45 -32.80 2.80
N SER A 593 21.14 -32.55 2.70
CA SER A 593 20.36 -31.38 3.20
C SER A 593 20.84 -29.95 2.91
N GLY A 594 20.05 -29.21 2.11
CA GLY A 594 20.24 -27.80 1.75
C GLY A 594 19.96 -26.77 2.86
N LEU A 595 20.62 -26.90 4.02
CA LEU A 595 20.69 -25.85 5.05
C LEU A 595 22.12 -25.34 5.30
N LYS A 596 23.14 -26.09 4.86
CA LYS A 596 24.55 -25.63 4.90
C LYS A 596 24.91 -24.66 3.76
N GLY A 597 24.21 -24.73 2.62
CA GLY A 597 24.47 -23.86 1.46
C GLY A 597 24.20 -22.38 1.75
N LEU A 598 23.03 -22.08 2.34
CA LEU A 598 22.63 -20.75 2.79
C LEU A 598 23.62 -20.16 3.82
N MET A 599 24.09 -20.97 4.76
CA MET A 599 25.08 -20.54 5.77
C MET A 599 26.45 -20.20 5.14
N SER A 600 26.87 -20.91 4.10
CA SER A 600 28.13 -20.61 3.40
C SER A 600 28.04 -19.41 2.46
N SER A 601 26.94 -19.27 1.70
CA SER A 601 26.79 -18.17 0.73
C SER A 601 26.53 -16.83 1.42
N ALA A 602 25.65 -16.77 2.43
CA ALA A 602 25.41 -15.52 3.17
C ALA A 602 26.67 -15.03 3.89
N GLN A 603 27.45 -15.92 4.51
CA GLN A 603 28.71 -15.54 5.15
C GLN A 603 29.78 -15.13 4.14
N GLN A 604 29.84 -15.77 2.97
CA GLN A 604 30.75 -15.40 1.89
C GLN A 604 30.39 -14.03 1.31
N HIS A 605 29.13 -13.79 0.94
CA HIS A 605 28.69 -12.51 0.37
C HIS A 605 28.72 -11.36 1.38
N LEU A 606 28.49 -11.62 2.67
CA LEU A 606 28.74 -10.64 3.74
C LEU A 606 30.22 -10.25 3.82
N ASN A 607 31.13 -11.24 3.74
CA ASN A 607 32.57 -10.98 3.71
C ASN A 607 33.02 -10.29 2.42
N GLU A 608 32.39 -10.57 1.27
CA GLU A 608 32.64 -9.90 -0.02
C GLU A 608 32.14 -8.46 -0.02
N ALA A 609 30.97 -8.17 0.56
CA ALA A 609 30.47 -6.80 0.76
C ALA A 609 31.39 -6.00 1.71
N LEU A 610 31.85 -6.62 2.80
CA LEU A 610 32.84 -6.02 3.72
C LEU A 610 34.23 -5.86 3.07
N ALA A 611 34.55 -6.60 2.01
CA ALA A 611 35.77 -6.42 1.23
C ALA A 611 35.62 -5.31 0.17
N ALA A 612 34.49 -5.25 -0.54
CA ALA A 612 34.18 -4.20 -1.51
C ALA A 612 34.19 -2.81 -0.86
N GLY A 613 33.66 -2.68 0.37
CA GLY A 613 33.76 -1.45 1.16
C GLY A 613 35.20 -1.06 1.57
N ARG A 614 36.15 -2.00 1.60
CA ARG A 614 37.56 -1.74 1.89
C ARG A 614 38.35 -1.32 0.65
N ASP A 615 38.08 -1.92 -0.50
CA ASP A 615 38.74 -1.55 -1.76
C ASP A 615 38.33 -0.13 -2.22
N ALA A 616 37.08 0.28 -1.97
CA ALA A 616 36.63 1.65 -2.19
C ALA A 616 37.40 2.70 -1.35
N ALA A 617 37.99 2.31 -0.21
CA ALA A 617 38.77 3.20 0.65
C ALA A 617 40.27 3.27 0.29
N ALA A 618 40.75 2.44 -0.63
CA ALA A 618 42.19 2.28 -0.92
C ALA A 618 42.72 3.11 -2.11
N HIS A 619 41.85 3.75 -2.91
CA HIS A 619 42.23 4.43 -4.15
C HIS A 619 41.81 5.91 -4.18
N GLY A 620 42.59 6.74 -3.47
CA GLY A 620 42.33 8.18 -3.37
C GLY A 620 43.53 9.06 -3.04
N ASN A 621 44.63 9.01 -3.83
CA ASN A 621 45.48 10.17 -4.17
C ASN A 621 46.78 9.81 -4.94
N GLN A 622 47.03 10.48 -6.07
CA GLN A 622 48.23 11.34 -6.27
C GLN A 622 48.09 12.23 -7.55
N PRO A 623 48.75 13.40 -7.65
CA PRO A 623 48.45 14.43 -8.67
C PRO A 623 49.62 14.81 -9.63
N ALA A 624 49.38 15.83 -10.49
CA ALA A 624 50.30 16.58 -11.39
C ALA A 624 50.52 15.99 -12.82
N GLN A 625 50.69 16.76 -13.92
CA GLN A 625 50.73 18.23 -14.15
C GLN A 625 50.55 18.62 -15.66
N HIS A 626 50.15 19.87 -15.92
CA HIS A 626 50.36 20.73 -17.13
C HIS A 626 49.78 20.43 -18.55
N GLN A 627 48.70 21.17 -18.87
CA GLN A 627 48.43 22.10 -20.02
C GLN A 627 49.52 22.43 -21.08
N PRO A 628 49.20 23.17 -22.20
CA PRO A 628 47.91 23.50 -22.86
C PRO A 628 47.92 23.43 -24.44
N VAL A 629 46.83 23.86 -25.12
CA VAL A 629 46.78 24.92 -26.20
C VAL A 629 45.65 24.76 -27.26
N THR A 630 44.86 25.84 -27.43
CA THR A 630 43.93 26.28 -28.53
C THR A 630 42.72 25.47 -29.02
N GLN A 631 41.55 26.09 -28.82
CA GLN A 631 40.37 26.14 -29.72
C GLN A 631 40.58 27.24 -30.80
N PRO A 632 39.80 27.36 -31.91
CA PRO A 632 38.40 27.85 -31.85
C PRO A 632 37.42 27.34 -32.94
N GLY A 633 36.11 27.61 -32.78
CA GLY A 633 35.15 27.56 -33.91
C GLY A 633 33.69 27.18 -33.58
N GLN A 634 32.92 28.11 -32.99
CA GLN A 634 31.43 28.07 -32.96
C GLN A 634 30.89 29.21 -33.84
N PRO A 635 29.71 29.03 -34.47
CA PRO A 635 28.49 29.65 -33.93
C PRO A 635 27.24 28.73 -34.04
N GLY A 636 26.13 28.95 -33.32
CA GLY A 636 25.88 29.90 -32.23
C GLY A 636 24.47 30.53 -32.24
N SER A 637 23.46 29.88 -31.64
CA SER A 637 22.18 30.48 -31.16
C SER A 637 21.28 29.39 -30.54
N SER A 638 20.54 29.57 -29.44
CA SER A 638 20.49 30.65 -28.45
C SER A 638 19.68 30.17 -27.23
N ALA A 639 20.06 30.58 -26.01
CA ALA A 639 19.35 30.27 -24.77
C ALA A 639 19.04 31.55 -23.96
N SER A 640 18.06 31.49 -23.06
CA SER A 640 17.96 32.32 -21.84
C SER A 640 17.09 31.53 -20.85
N ALA A 641 17.48 31.11 -19.64
CA ALA A 641 18.44 31.57 -18.64
C ALA A 641 17.94 32.70 -17.72
N LEU A 642 17.82 32.37 -16.42
CA LEU A 642 18.05 33.28 -15.28
C LEU A 642 18.29 32.45 -14.00
N ALA A 643 19.20 32.89 -13.12
CA ALA A 643 19.73 32.07 -12.04
C ALA A 643 20.15 32.86 -10.76
N THR A 644 20.15 32.15 -9.64
CA THR A 644 21.04 32.27 -8.45
C THR A 644 20.95 33.47 -7.47
N LYS A 645 20.59 33.13 -6.22
CA LYS A 645 21.15 33.57 -4.90
C LYS A 645 20.30 32.91 -3.80
N PHE A 646 20.75 32.18 -2.77
CA PHE A 646 22.05 31.78 -2.16
C PHE A 646 21.95 30.29 -1.70
N GLY A 647 22.95 29.56 -1.14
CA GLY A 647 24.38 29.83 -0.94
C GLY A 647 25.03 29.13 0.30
N GLY A 648 25.09 27.79 0.33
CA GLY A 648 25.58 26.96 1.46
C GLY A 648 24.42 26.21 2.18
N ILE A 649 24.55 24.99 2.71
CA ILE A 649 25.71 24.25 3.25
C ILE A 649 25.76 22.80 2.74
N VAL A 650 26.96 22.24 2.61
CA VAL A 650 27.22 20.79 2.42
C VAL A 650 27.47 20.13 3.78
N GLY A 651 26.88 18.96 4.02
CA GLY A 651 27.35 17.99 5.03
C GLY A 651 26.62 17.99 6.37
N GLY A 652 26.16 16.79 6.77
CA GLY A 652 25.43 16.51 8.02
C GLY A 652 24.48 15.32 7.79
N GLY A 653 24.88 14.06 7.94
CA GLY A 653 25.97 13.55 8.78
C GLY A 653 25.40 13.22 10.16
N ILE A 654 24.93 11.99 10.32
CA ILE A 654 24.20 11.54 11.53
C ILE A 654 25.18 11.45 12.70
N HIS A 655 25.24 12.51 13.50
CA HIS A 655 25.91 12.52 14.80
C HIS A 655 25.37 13.64 15.70
N MET A 656 24.62 13.27 16.74
CA MET A 656 24.86 13.68 18.13
C MET A 656 23.71 13.31 19.05
N ALA A 657 24.01 12.50 20.07
CA ALA A 657 23.37 12.61 21.38
C ALA A 657 24.29 12.04 22.46
N GLN A 658 25.48 12.62 22.68
CA GLN A 658 26.18 12.46 23.96
C GLN A 658 27.08 13.66 24.32
N GLN A 659 26.68 14.33 25.41
CA GLN A 659 27.46 15.21 26.29
C GLN A 659 28.04 16.54 25.73
N ARG A 660 27.69 17.64 26.41
CA ARG A 660 28.66 18.37 27.26
C ARG A 660 28.02 19.35 28.24
N LEU A 661 28.46 19.29 29.50
CA LEU A 661 28.31 20.35 30.49
C LEU A 661 29.36 21.44 30.26
N GLY A 662 28.98 22.68 30.54
CA GLY A 662 29.65 23.89 30.05
C GLY A 662 30.98 24.31 30.68
N SER A 663 31.42 25.50 30.27
CA SER A 663 32.30 26.40 31.04
C SER A 663 32.17 27.84 30.52
N LYS A 664 31.91 28.77 31.44
CA LYS A 664 31.83 30.23 31.18
C LYS A 664 33.23 30.84 31.03
N LYS A 665 33.37 31.86 30.18
CA LYS A 665 34.19 33.07 30.46
C LYS A 665 33.83 34.23 29.51
N ASN A 666 33.97 35.45 30.01
CA ASN A 666 33.40 36.70 29.46
C ASN A 666 34.46 37.60 28.75
N PRO A 667 34.04 38.70 28.08
CA PRO A 667 34.80 39.38 26.99
C PRO A 667 35.64 40.59 27.45
N PRO A 668 36.31 41.30 26.50
CA PRO A 668 35.78 42.59 25.98
C PRO A 668 36.04 42.79 24.46
N GLY A 669 35.53 43.81 23.73
CA GLY A 669 34.57 44.89 24.02
C GLY A 669 34.62 46.04 22.98
N GLY A 670 33.55 46.85 22.84
CA GLY A 670 33.50 48.14 22.09
C GLY A 670 33.20 48.07 20.57
N GLN A 671 32.55 49.05 19.91
CA GLN A 671 31.90 50.32 20.34
C GLN A 671 30.88 50.84 19.29
N GLY A 672 29.82 51.56 19.74
CA GLY A 672 28.94 52.48 18.97
C GLY A 672 27.82 51.81 18.12
N GLY A 673 26.54 52.20 18.12
CA GLY A 673 25.82 53.38 18.66
C GLY A 673 25.17 54.18 17.49
N GLN A 674 23.91 54.65 17.49
CA GLN A 674 22.83 54.82 18.50
C GLN A 674 21.45 54.60 17.80
N GLY A 675 20.26 54.55 18.45
CA GLY A 675 19.90 54.56 19.87
C GLY A 675 18.37 54.61 20.10
N GLY A 676 17.93 54.26 21.33
CA GLY A 676 16.74 54.77 22.07
C GLY A 676 15.33 54.46 21.54
N GLN A 677 14.29 54.19 22.34
CA GLN A 677 14.04 54.08 23.79
C GLN A 677 12.72 53.24 23.97
N ASN A 678 12.26 52.72 25.12
CA ASN A 678 12.82 52.18 26.37
C ASN A 678 11.63 51.65 27.24
N ARG A 679 11.88 50.78 28.24
CA ARG A 679 10.93 50.17 29.23
C ARG A 679 10.04 49.06 28.64
N GLY A 680 9.80 47.90 29.27
CA GLY A 680 10.06 47.42 30.65
C GLY A 680 8.79 46.68 31.15
N PHE A 681 8.79 45.67 32.04
CA PHE A 681 9.82 45.10 32.93
C PHE A 681 9.34 43.68 33.40
N ASP A 682 10.22 42.90 34.06
CA ASP A 682 9.98 41.73 34.94
C ASP A 682 9.46 40.36 34.40
N GLY A 683 10.01 39.24 34.94
CA GLY A 683 9.27 37.96 34.99
C GLY A 683 10.03 36.60 34.99
N ASP A 684 11.12 36.45 35.76
CA ASP A 684 12.04 35.29 35.83
C ASP A 684 11.49 33.82 35.90
N ASP A 685 12.30 32.91 35.33
CA ASP A 685 12.70 31.54 35.74
C ASP A 685 11.79 30.27 35.71
N GLU A 686 12.41 29.22 35.13
CA GLU A 686 12.11 27.77 35.00
C GLU A 686 12.68 26.96 36.22
N PRO A 687 12.72 25.59 36.28
CA PRO A 687 12.00 24.51 35.58
C PRO A 687 11.50 23.35 36.53
N GLY A 688 10.97 22.24 35.99
CA GLY A 688 10.79 20.96 36.72
C GLY A 688 10.24 19.81 35.86
N GLU A 689 10.90 18.64 35.88
CA GLU A 689 10.63 17.48 35.00
C GLU A 689 9.60 16.46 35.56
N GLU A 690 8.82 15.83 34.68
CA GLU A 690 8.60 14.37 34.70
C GLU A 690 8.15 13.86 33.30
N GLY A 691 8.53 12.65 32.91
CA GLY A 691 8.56 12.23 31.50
C GLY A 691 7.38 11.38 31.01
N GLY A 692 7.20 11.31 29.68
CA GLY A 692 6.30 10.34 29.05
C GLY A 692 5.93 10.61 27.59
N SER A 693 6.21 9.64 26.71
CA SER A 693 5.64 9.44 25.36
C SER A 693 5.85 10.53 24.29
N LEU A 694 6.65 10.21 23.27
CA LEU A 694 6.68 10.91 21.98
C LEU A 694 5.41 10.61 21.16
N SER A 695 4.32 11.30 21.51
CA SER A 695 3.05 11.27 20.77
C SER A 695 2.46 12.68 20.62
N ARG A 696 3.25 13.60 20.02
CA ARG A 696 2.79 14.97 19.70
C ARG A 696 3.07 15.33 18.25
N GLY A 697 2.09 15.01 17.39
CA GLY A 697 2.05 15.39 15.97
C GLY A 697 0.78 16.16 15.56
N PHE A 698 -0.31 16.04 16.32
CA PHE A 698 -1.47 16.94 16.27
C PHE A 698 -2.06 17.04 17.68
N GLY A 699 -1.76 18.13 18.38
CA GLY A 699 -2.40 18.42 19.67
C GLY A 699 -3.82 18.95 19.46
N ASP A 700 -4.70 18.69 20.42
CA ASP A 700 -6.06 19.22 20.46
C ASP A 700 -6.08 20.75 20.38
N MET A 701 -6.32 21.29 19.17
CA MET A 701 -6.92 22.61 19.06
C MET A 701 -8.40 22.46 19.40
N ASN A 702 -8.68 22.74 20.68
CA ASN A 702 -9.99 22.81 21.30
C ASN A 702 -11.02 23.50 20.36
N LEU A 703 -11.88 22.71 19.71
CA LEU A 703 -12.84 23.17 18.69
C LEU A 703 -14.03 23.92 19.30
N GLN A 704 -13.78 24.99 20.04
CA GLN A 704 -14.81 25.89 20.60
C GLN A 704 -15.33 26.90 19.56
N GLY A 705 -15.67 26.38 18.37
CA GLY A 705 -16.48 27.00 17.32
C GLY A 705 -17.61 26.08 16.86
N GLY A 706 -17.99 25.10 17.71
CA GLY A 706 -18.91 24.02 17.38
C GLY A 706 -20.33 24.46 17.05
N ASN A 707 -21.01 23.62 16.28
CA ASN A 707 -22.39 23.81 15.84
C ASN A 707 -23.36 23.96 17.05
N GLN A 708 -23.95 25.14 17.23
CA GLN A 708 -24.84 25.43 18.36
C GLN A 708 -26.19 24.68 18.32
N SER A 709 -26.53 24.00 17.22
CA SER A 709 -27.83 23.33 17.04
C SER A 709 -27.84 21.81 17.32
N GLY A 710 -26.69 21.15 17.42
CA GLY A 710 -26.60 19.69 17.55
C GLY A 710 -26.99 18.88 16.29
N GLU A 711 -27.51 19.54 15.25
CA GLU A 711 -27.91 18.90 13.99
C GLU A 711 -26.70 18.34 13.20
N PRO A 712 -26.85 17.18 12.51
CA PRO A 712 -25.79 16.61 11.68
C PRO A 712 -25.54 17.46 10.43
N LEU A 713 -24.27 17.67 10.11
CA LEU A 713 -23.85 18.50 8.97
C LEU A 713 -23.87 17.67 7.68
N THR A 714 -24.68 18.07 6.69
CA THR A 714 -24.84 17.33 5.43
C THR A 714 -24.49 18.20 4.23
N TYR A 715 -23.40 17.86 3.53
CA TYR A 715 -22.89 18.57 2.35
C TYR A 715 -23.13 17.77 1.07
N HIS A 716 -22.84 18.33 -0.09
CA HIS A 716 -22.85 17.61 -1.36
C HIS A 716 -21.45 17.12 -1.71
N GLU A 717 -21.39 15.86 -2.12
CA GLU A 717 -20.18 15.12 -2.44
C GLU A 717 -20.21 14.70 -3.90
N TYR A 718 -19.06 14.81 -4.58
CA TYR A 718 -18.92 14.58 -6.02
C TYR A 718 -17.78 13.60 -6.31
N ASP A 719 -18.10 12.59 -7.12
CA ASP A 719 -17.21 11.50 -7.50
C ASP A 719 -17.15 11.35 -9.02
N CYS A 720 -15.96 11.10 -9.57
CA CYS A 720 -15.76 10.72 -10.96
C CYS A 720 -15.49 9.23 -11.06
N ASN A 721 -16.36 8.51 -11.77
CA ASN A 721 -16.33 7.06 -11.88
C ASN A 721 -15.83 6.66 -13.27
N VAL A 722 -14.83 5.79 -13.31
CA VAL A 722 -14.16 5.29 -14.51
C VAL A 722 -14.48 3.82 -14.68
N ARG A 723 -14.91 3.43 -15.89
CA ARG A 723 -15.20 2.04 -16.28
C ARG A 723 -14.62 1.75 -17.65
N PHE A 724 -13.91 0.63 -17.82
CA PHE A 724 -13.43 0.15 -19.13
C PHE A 724 -13.28 -1.37 -19.13
N GLU A 725 -13.20 -1.99 -20.30
CA GLU A 725 -12.71 -3.37 -20.45
C GLU A 725 -11.18 -3.38 -20.33
N ARG A 726 -10.66 -4.27 -19.47
CA ARG A 726 -9.23 -4.34 -19.15
C ARG A 726 -8.30 -4.46 -20.37
N PHE A 727 -8.82 -5.00 -21.47
CA PHE A 727 -8.08 -5.31 -22.70
C PHE A 727 -8.37 -4.36 -23.88
N ASP A 728 -9.04 -3.22 -23.66
CA ASP A 728 -9.38 -2.24 -24.71
C ASP A 728 -8.21 -1.85 -25.64
N LEU A 729 -6.96 -1.92 -25.16
CA LEU A 729 -5.72 -1.66 -25.92
C LEU A 729 -4.82 -2.90 -26.05
N GLY A 730 -5.39 -4.10 -26.15
CA GLY A 730 -4.62 -5.34 -26.17
C GLY A 730 -3.79 -5.52 -24.90
N GLY A 731 -4.40 -5.28 -23.73
CA GLY A 731 -3.74 -5.43 -22.43
C GLY A 731 -2.51 -4.53 -22.23
N ARG A 732 -2.41 -3.39 -22.94
CA ARG A 732 -1.43 -2.35 -22.62
C ARG A 732 -1.84 -1.57 -21.36
N PRO A 733 -0.90 -1.21 -20.48
CA PRO A 733 -1.18 -0.30 -19.39
C PRO A 733 -1.39 1.13 -19.88
N PHE A 734 -2.33 1.83 -19.23
CA PHE A 734 -2.65 3.23 -19.48
C PHE A 734 -3.21 3.88 -18.22
N THR A 735 -3.07 5.20 -18.10
CA THR A 735 -3.66 6.01 -17.03
C THR A 735 -4.81 6.85 -17.58
N VAL A 736 -6.00 6.73 -17.01
CA VAL A 736 -7.07 7.71 -17.20
C VAL A 736 -6.87 8.83 -16.17
N HIS A 737 -6.50 10.02 -16.62
CA HIS A 737 -6.31 11.20 -15.78
C HIS A 737 -7.60 12.01 -15.69
N ILE A 738 -7.95 12.47 -14.48
CA ILE A 738 -9.05 13.40 -14.25
C ILE A 738 -8.48 14.76 -13.82
N PHE A 739 -8.92 15.83 -14.46
CA PHE A 739 -8.53 17.21 -14.18
C PHE A 739 -9.74 18.08 -13.87
N LEU A 740 -9.51 19.13 -13.08
CA LEU A 740 -10.49 20.14 -12.76
C LEU A 740 -9.87 21.53 -13.02
N GLY A 741 -10.43 22.24 -13.99
CA GLY A 741 -9.90 23.49 -14.53
C GLY A 741 -8.87 23.29 -15.64
N ASP A 742 -8.31 24.39 -16.14
CA ASP A 742 -7.33 24.40 -17.22
C ASP A 742 -6.09 23.55 -16.87
N PHE A 743 -5.72 22.62 -17.76
CA PHE A 743 -4.54 21.76 -17.62
C PHE A 743 -3.58 22.00 -18.79
N ASN A 744 -2.30 21.70 -18.59
CA ASN A 744 -1.26 21.91 -19.60
C ASN A 744 -1.55 21.09 -20.86
N PRO A 745 -1.51 21.64 -22.09
CA PRO A 745 -1.78 20.86 -23.30
C PRO A 745 -0.69 19.81 -23.63
N ASN A 746 0.46 19.80 -22.96
CA ASN A 746 1.51 18.81 -23.17
C ASN A 746 1.26 17.52 -22.35
N PRO A 747 0.99 16.36 -22.98
CA PRO A 747 0.71 15.12 -22.27
C PRO A 747 1.83 14.64 -21.36
N ALA A 748 3.09 14.92 -21.73
CA ALA A 748 4.27 14.57 -20.93
C ALA A 748 4.36 15.33 -19.59
N THR A 749 3.41 16.23 -19.28
CA THR A 749 3.32 16.91 -17.98
C THR A 749 2.11 16.51 -17.15
N TRP A 750 1.16 15.74 -17.71
CA TRP A 750 -0.15 15.49 -17.09
C TRP A 750 -0.10 14.74 -15.76
N MET A 751 0.85 13.82 -15.58
CA MET A 751 1.04 13.12 -14.31
C MET A 751 1.32 14.09 -13.15
N TRP A 752 1.95 15.23 -13.47
CA TRP A 752 2.40 16.29 -12.56
C TRP A 752 1.56 17.57 -12.66
N ASP A 753 0.46 17.58 -13.40
CA ASP A 753 -0.33 18.81 -13.53
C ASP A 753 -0.95 19.18 -12.17
N LYS A 754 -0.86 20.46 -11.78
CA LYS A 754 -1.43 20.97 -10.52
C LYS A 754 -2.96 20.86 -10.46
N ASN A 755 -3.61 20.80 -11.61
CA ASN A 755 -5.07 20.70 -11.74
C ASN A 755 -5.52 19.25 -11.99
N ARG A 756 -4.60 18.26 -11.93
CA ARG A 756 -4.93 16.84 -11.93
C ARG A 756 -5.44 16.41 -10.56
N VAL A 757 -6.71 16.05 -10.49
CA VAL A 757 -7.38 15.59 -9.26
C VAL A 757 -6.92 14.18 -8.86
N GLY A 758 -6.87 13.28 -9.84
CA GLY A 758 -6.58 11.86 -9.63
C GLY A 758 -6.40 11.08 -10.93
N GLY A 759 -6.48 9.75 -10.85
CA GLY A 759 -6.51 8.88 -12.01
C GLY A 759 -6.84 7.43 -11.68
N VAL A 760 -7.07 6.65 -12.74
CA VAL A 760 -7.21 5.18 -12.67
C VAL A 760 -6.24 4.56 -13.66
N TYR A 761 -5.31 3.76 -13.14
CA TYR A 761 -4.32 3.03 -13.93
C TYR A 761 -4.78 1.60 -14.25
N ASN A 762 -4.70 1.21 -15.52
CA ASN A 762 -4.89 -0.17 -15.94
C ASN A 762 -3.60 -0.97 -15.69
N PHE A 763 -3.46 -1.58 -14.51
CA PHE A 763 -2.28 -2.38 -14.17
C PHE A 763 -2.38 -3.79 -14.79
N VAL A 764 -1.86 -3.95 -15.99
CA VAL A 764 -1.96 -5.18 -16.79
C VAL A 764 -0.60 -5.57 -17.39
N ALA A 765 -0.47 -6.83 -17.77
CA ALA A 765 0.70 -7.35 -18.48
C ALA A 765 0.48 -7.20 -19.99
N GLY A 766 1.45 -6.59 -20.68
CA GLY A 766 1.42 -6.46 -22.14
C GLY A 766 1.33 -7.80 -22.85
N VAL A 767 0.66 -7.79 -24.00
CA VAL A 767 0.15 -9.00 -24.66
C VAL A 767 1.08 -9.52 -25.78
N GLU A 768 2.12 -8.78 -26.19
CA GLU A 768 3.05 -9.16 -27.26
C GLU A 768 4.52 -9.27 -26.80
N ARG A 769 5.29 -10.16 -27.44
CA ARG A 769 6.69 -10.48 -27.10
C ARG A 769 7.65 -10.10 -28.23
N GLY A 770 8.84 -9.61 -27.86
CA GLY A 770 9.87 -9.19 -28.81
C GLY A 770 10.61 -10.31 -29.55
N ASP A 771 10.32 -11.58 -29.26
CA ASP A 771 10.91 -12.76 -29.90
C ASP A 771 10.10 -13.27 -31.12
N GLY A 772 8.99 -12.60 -31.46
CA GLY A 772 8.09 -13.03 -32.52
C GLY A 772 7.27 -14.29 -32.17
N SER A 773 7.34 -14.78 -30.93
CA SER A 773 6.36 -15.75 -30.45
C SER A 773 5.02 -15.05 -30.30
N ALA A 774 4.11 -15.34 -31.23
CA ALA A 774 2.73 -14.87 -31.13
C ALA A 774 2.17 -15.33 -29.79
N CYS A 775 1.57 -14.42 -29.03
CA CYS A 775 0.70 -14.87 -27.95
C CYS A 775 -0.54 -15.47 -28.62
N SER A 776 -0.59 -16.80 -28.67
CA SER A 776 -1.69 -17.56 -29.29
C SER A 776 -3.03 -17.38 -28.55
N ASN A 777 -3.02 -16.56 -27.50
CA ASN A 777 -4.12 -16.16 -26.64
C ASN A 777 -4.40 -14.64 -26.66
N CYS A 778 -3.88 -13.89 -27.64
CA CYS A 778 -4.05 -12.43 -27.70
C CYS A 778 -5.50 -12.05 -28.06
N GLU A 779 -6.02 -12.61 -29.17
CA GLU A 779 -7.43 -12.50 -29.56
C GLU A 779 -8.33 -13.10 -28.46
N GLN A 780 -7.93 -14.25 -27.90
CA GLN A 780 -8.68 -14.91 -26.83
C GLN A 780 -8.81 -14.07 -25.55
N GLN A 781 -7.78 -13.31 -25.15
CA GLN A 781 -7.87 -12.37 -24.00
C GLN A 781 -8.78 -11.18 -24.30
N SER A 782 -8.91 -10.78 -25.57
CA SER A 782 -9.89 -9.76 -25.95
C SER A 782 -11.33 -10.25 -25.74
N ASP A 783 -11.58 -11.57 -25.76
CA ASP A 783 -12.89 -12.17 -25.45
C ASP A 783 -13.21 -12.18 -23.94
N ASP A 784 -12.27 -11.82 -23.06
CA ASP A 784 -12.49 -11.83 -21.59
C ASP A 784 -13.56 -10.82 -21.15
N HIS A 785 -13.79 -9.75 -21.93
CA HIS A 785 -14.72 -8.64 -21.65
C HIS A 785 -14.74 -8.15 -20.19
N THR A 786 -13.60 -8.28 -19.50
CA THR A 786 -13.50 -8.08 -18.05
C THR A 786 -13.57 -6.60 -17.74
N ILE A 787 -14.68 -6.18 -17.13
CA ILE A 787 -14.90 -4.79 -16.72
C ILE A 787 -14.06 -4.48 -15.48
N VAL A 788 -13.24 -3.44 -15.61
CA VAL A 788 -12.48 -2.79 -14.56
C VAL A 788 -13.14 -1.47 -14.20
N THR A 789 -13.26 -1.18 -12.91
CA THR A 789 -13.73 0.11 -12.38
C THR A 789 -12.72 0.77 -11.45
N GLY A 790 -12.83 2.09 -11.35
CA GLY A 790 -12.20 2.91 -10.31
C GLY A 790 -12.97 4.21 -10.10
N GLN A 791 -12.74 4.87 -8.98
CA GLN A 791 -13.41 6.10 -8.59
C GLN A 791 -12.40 7.14 -8.09
N ILE A 792 -12.62 8.40 -8.41
CA ILE A 792 -11.82 9.54 -7.98
C ILE A 792 -12.74 10.51 -7.24
N SER A 793 -12.49 10.74 -5.95
CA SER A 793 -13.18 11.79 -5.19
C SER A 793 -12.76 13.17 -5.70
N MET A 794 -13.73 13.98 -6.11
CA MET A 794 -13.49 15.33 -6.62
C MET A 794 -13.76 16.41 -5.57
N THR A 795 -14.54 16.14 -4.52
CA THR A 795 -14.97 17.16 -3.56
C THR A 795 -13.83 17.90 -2.89
N ASN A 796 -12.69 17.24 -2.63
CA ASN A 796 -11.52 17.93 -2.09
C ASN A 796 -10.93 18.96 -3.07
N ALA A 797 -10.93 18.68 -4.38
CA ALA A 797 -10.49 19.64 -5.40
C ALA A 797 -11.53 20.75 -5.63
N ILE A 798 -12.83 20.40 -5.69
CA ILE A 798 -13.92 21.38 -5.80
C ILE A 798 -13.91 22.33 -4.59
N LEU A 799 -13.56 21.85 -3.40
CA LEU A 799 -13.36 22.71 -2.23
C LEU A 799 -12.19 23.69 -2.36
N ASP A 800 -11.12 23.35 -3.11
CA ASP A 800 -10.06 24.32 -3.42
C ASP A 800 -10.63 25.50 -4.24
N ASP A 801 -11.53 25.19 -5.20
CA ASP A 801 -12.19 26.20 -6.05
C ASP A 801 -13.29 26.99 -5.32
N VAL A 802 -13.96 26.40 -4.33
CA VAL A 802 -14.95 27.09 -3.48
C VAL A 802 -14.26 27.99 -2.44
N GLU A 803 -13.06 27.62 -1.99
CA GLU A 803 -12.30 28.37 -0.98
C GLU A 803 -11.41 29.48 -1.58
N ASP A 804 -11.05 29.41 -2.87
CA ASP A 804 -10.39 30.50 -3.61
C ASP A 804 -11.40 31.37 -4.40
N PRO A 805 -11.64 32.63 -4.00
CA PRO A 805 -12.53 33.55 -4.73
C PRO A 805 -12.14 33.81 -6.19
N ALA A 806 -10.90 33.52 -6.59
CA ALA A 806 -10.44 33.64 -7.97
C ALA A 806 -11.06 32.60 -8.92
N ASN A 807 -11.52 31.46 -8.41
CA ASN A 807 -12.04 30.35 -9.24
C ASN A 807 -13.55 30.44 -9.47
N HIS A 808 -14.20 31.48 -8.94
CA HIS A 808 -15.60 31.88 -9.19
C HIS A 808 -16.71 30.87 -8.81
N LEU A 809 -16.37 29.70 -8.28
CA LEU A 809 -17.32 28.78 -7.66
C LEU A 809 -17.62 29.24 -6.23
N ASN A 810 -18.89 29.38 -5.85
CA ASN A 810 -19.24 29.97 -4.54
C ASN A 810 -19.66 28.91 -3.51
N SER A 811 -20.00 27.70 -3.94
CA SER A 811 -20.71 26.72 -3.14
C SER A 811 -20.47 25.28 -3.62
N LEU A 812 -20.80 24.30 -2.77
CA LEU A 812 -20.87 22.89 -3.16
C LEU A 812 -22.26 22.48 -3.70
N ILE A 813 -23.22 23.40 -3.86
CA ILE A 813 -24.59 23.02 -4.24
C ILE A 813 -24.64 22.58 -5.72
N PRO A 814 -25.47 21.59 -6.09
CA PRO A 814 -25.51 21.07 -7.45
C PRO A 814 -25.82 22.13 -8.52
N GLU A 815 -26.60 23.15 -8.18
CA GLU A 815 -26.98 24.25 -9.07
C GLU A 815 -25.79 25.11 -9.53
N GLU A 816 -24.70 25.17 -8.74
CA GLU A 816 -23.45 25.82 -9.14
C GLU A 816 -22.39 24.81 -9.62
N VAL A 817 -22.28 23.65 -8.95
CA VAL A 817 -21.24 22.66 -9.26
C VAL A 817 -21.52 21.95 -10.59
N ILE A 818 -22.77 21.68 -10.99
CA ILE A 818 -23.06 21.03 -12.28
C ILE A 818 -22.59 21.90 -13.47
N PRO A 819 -22.98 23.18 -13.59
CA PRO A 819 -22.44 24.07 -14.62
C PRO A 819 -20.91 24.23 -14.57
N TYR A 820 -20.32 24.22 -13.37
CA TYR A 820 -18.88 24.28 -13.18
C TYR A 820 -18.18 23.04 -13.76
N LEU A 821 -18.64 21.83 -13.43
CA LEU A 821 -18.09 20.58 -13.94
C LEU A 821 -18.30 20.40 -15.45
N GLN A 822 -19.41 20.88 -16.01
CA GLN A 822 -19.60 20.88 -17.47
C GLN A 822 -18.49 21.65 -18.21
N GLN A 823 -17.98 22.72 -17.61
CA GLN A 823 -16.94 23.58 -18.19
C GLN A 823 -15.52 23.08 -17.84
N ASN A 824 -15.28 22.71 -16.58
CA ASN A 824 -13.93 22.55 -16.01
C ASN A 824 -13.51 21.10 -15.77
N LEU A 825 -14.44 20.12 -15.73
CA LEU A 825 -14.03 18.72 -15.63
C LEU A 825 -13.43 18.28 -16.97
N HIS A 826 -12.24 17.69 -16.95
CA HIS A 826 -11.61 17.12 -18.13
C HIS A 826 -11.03 15.74 -17.85
N TRP A 827 -11.02 14.88 -18.87
CA TRP A 827 -10.30 13.60 -18.82
C TRP A 827 -9.41 13.41 -20.04
N ARG A 828 -8.25 12.79 -19.82
CA ARG A 828 -7.28 12.41 -20.85
C ARG A 828 -6.70 11.05 -20.50
N ILE A 829 -6.13 10.37 -21.50
CA ILE A 829 -5.46 9.10 -21.29
C ILE A 829 -4.00 9.23 -21.70
N THR A 830 -3.10 8.64 -20.92
CA THR A 830 -1.72 8.39 -21.36
C THR A 830 -1.35 6.93 -21.29
N ASP A 831 -0.34 6.54 -22.06
CA ASP A 831 0.39 5.30 -21.83
C ASP A 831 1.35 5.42 -20.63
N ALA A 832 2.07 4.34 -20.33
CA ALA A 832 3.04 4.31 -19.23
C ALA A 832 4.20 5.33 -19.37
N HIS A 833 4.40 5.96 -20.52
CA HIS A 833 5.42 7.00 -20.75
C HIS A 833 4.85 8.43 -20.81
N GLY A 834 3.57 8.63 -20.51
CA GLY A 834 2.96 9.95 -20.49
C GLY A 834 2.66 10.52 -21.89
N ARG A 835 2.50 9.68 -22.91
CA ARG A 835 2.07 10.11 -24.26
C ARG A 835 0.55 9.99 -24.39
N GLU A 836 -0.11 10.97 -25.01
CA GLU A 836 -1.57 10.95 -25.15
C GLU A 836 -2.05 9.76 -25.98
N ILE A 837 -3.01 9.02 -25.42
CA ILE A 837 -3.83 8.06 -26.17
C ILE A 837 -5.15 8.76 -26.52
N PRO A 838 -5.51 8.88 -27.81
CA PRO A 838 -6.78 9.46 -28.22
C PRO A 838 -7.97 8.73 -27.57
N ARG A 839 -8.93 9.49 -27.04
CA ARG A 839 -10.10 8.95 -26.32
C ARG A 839 -10.88 7.93 -27.14
N ASP A 840 -11.03 8.16 -28.44
CA ASP A 840 -11.73 7.30 -29.40
C ASP A 840 -11.03 5.95 -29.67
N HIS A 841 -9.78 5.76 -29.21
CA HIS A 841 -9.13 4.45 -29.23
C HIS A 841 -9.63 3.53 -28.09
N LEU A 842 -10.12 4.09 -26.98
CA LEU A 842 -10.72 3.34 -25.85
C LEU A 842 -12.24 3.28 -26.00
N ARG A 843 -12.72 2.25 -26.70
CA ARG A 843 -14.14 2.14 -27.10
C ARG A 843 -15.09 1.81 -25.95
N THR A 844 -14.62 1.13 -24.91
CA THR A 844 -15.47 0.74 -23.76
C THR A 844 -15.28 1.64 -22.55
N LEU A 845 -14.31 2.57 -22.61
CA LEU A 845 -14.11 3.60 -21.60
C LEU A 845 -15.36 4.49 -21.46
N LYS A 846 -15.87 4.53 -20.24
CA LYS A 846 -16.98 5.37 -19.82
C LYS A 846 -16.60 6.11 -18.54
N ILE A 847 -16.70 7.44 -18.63
CA ILE A 847 -16.56 8.38 -17.52
C ILE A 847 -17.97 8.82 -17.12
N SER A 848 -18.31 8.69 -15.85
CA SER A 848 -19.55 9.24 -15.29
C SER A 848 -19.23 10.06 -14.04
N VAL A 849 -20.12 10.99 -13.71
CA VAL A 849 -20.03 11.77 -12.47
C VAL A 849 -21.25 11.45 -11.62
N THR A 850 -21.04 11.28 -10.33
CA THR A 850 -22.12 11.15 -9.34
C THR A 850 -22.06 12.27 -8.31
N GLU A 851 -23.24 12.65 -7.83
CA GLU A 851 -23.40 13.51 -6.66
C GLU A 851 -24.26 12.81 -5.61
N CYS A 852 -23.94 13.00 -4.33
CA CYS A 852 -24.80 12.56 -3.22
C CYS A 852 -24.73 13.50 -2.03
N ALA A 853 -25.74 13.44 -1.17
CA ALA A 853 -25.68 14.03 0.16
C ALA A 853 -24.72 13.21 1.06
N ALA A 854 -23.79 13.90 1.73
CA ALA A 854 -22.80 13.33 2.63
C ALA A 854 -22.99 13.90 4.04
N THR A 855 -23.52 13.07 4.95
CA THR A 855 -23.82 13.45 6.34
C THR A 855 -22.66 13.11 7.25
N LEU A 856 -22.09 14.13 7.92
CA LEU A 856 -21.08 13.94 8.94
C LEU A 856 -21.67 13.26 10.19
N PRO A 857 -21.00 12.23 10.75
CA PRO A 857 -21.46 11.56 11.95
C PRO A 857 -21.39 12.48 13.17
N THR A 858 -22.38 12.37 14.05
CA THR A 858 -22.40 13.07 15.35
C THR A 858 -21.72 12.25 16.45
N GLN A 859 -21.53 10.94 16.25
CA GLN A 859 -20.85 10.04 17.18
C GLN A 859 -19.40 9.77 16.76
N PRO A 860 -18.46 9.62 17.71
CA PRO A 860 -17.12 9.10 17.41
C PRO A 860 -17.18 7.65 16.90
N GLY A 861 -16.34 7.30 15.93
CA GLY A 861 -16.23 5.93 15.43
C GLY A 861 -17.23 5.53 14.34
N GLU A 862 -17.87 6.51 13.70
CA GLU A 862 -18.68 6.31 12.51
C GLU A 862 -17.99 6.96 11.29
N PHE A 863 -18.24 6.41 10.11
CA PHE A 863 -17.88 7.05 8.85
C PHE A 863 -18.94 8.06 8.41
N ILE A 864 -18.60 8.90 7.44
CA ILE A 864 -19.58 9.76 6.75
C ILE A 864 -20.65 8.87 6.11
N HIS A 865 -21.92 9.23 6.33
CA HIS A 865 -23.05 8.59 5.68
C HIS A 865 -23.27 9.22 4.31
N TYR A 866 -22.92 8.49 3.26
CA TYR A 866 -23.24 8.86 1.89
C TYR A 866 -24.64 8.37 1.53
N GLY A 867 -25.47 9.28 1.01
CA GLY A 867 -26.79 8.95 0.46
C GLY A 867 -26.69 8.28 -0.90
N THR A 868 -27.84 7.89 -1.46
CA THR A 868 -27.91 7.29 -2.80
C THR A 868 -27.29 8.20 -3.86
N PRO A 869 -26.30 7.75 -4.65
CA PRO A 869 -25.70 8.55 -5.70
C PRO A 869 -26.70 8.87 -6.82
N ARG A 870 -26.76 10.15 -7.20
CA ARG A 870 -27.41 10.64 -8.41
C ARG A 870 -26.37 10.74 -9.52
N VAL A 871 -26.55 9.99 -10.60
CA VAL A 871 -25.71 10.14 -11.81
C VAL A 871 -26.02 11.47 -12.48
N LEU A 872 -24.97 12.23 -12.78
CA LEU A 872 -25.03 13.55 -13.41
C LEU A 872 -24.72 13.43 -14.90
N ASP A 873 -25.53 12.69 -15.65
CA ASP A 873 -25.31 12.43 -17.10
C ASP A 873 -25.08 13.74 -17.89
N ILE A 874 -25.75 14.83 -17.51
CA ILE A 874 -25.58 16.19 -18.09
C ILE A 874 -24.14 16.75 -18.05
N VAL A 875 -23.26 16.20 -17.19
CA VAL A 875 -21.83 16.57 -17.11
C VAL A 875 -20.97 15.82 -18.13
N THR A 876 -21.38 14.61 -18.54
CA THR A 876 -20.58 13.68 -19.36
C THR A 876 -21.18 13.36 -20.73
N GLU A 877 -22.50 13.43 -20.88
CA GLU A 877 -23.22 13.06 -22.10
C GLU A 877 -22.81 13.92 -23.31
N GLY A 878 -22.71 13.30 -24.48
CA GLY A 878 -22.23 13.94 -25.71
C GLY A 878 -20.72 14.20 -25.78
N ARG A 879 -19.96 13.95 -24.69
CA ARG A 879 -18.50 14.12 -24.64
C ARG A 879 -17.80 12.79 -24.95
N PRO A 880 -16.61 12.77 -25.58
CA PRO A 880 -15.94 11.50 -25.93
C PRO A 880 -15.60 10.67 -24.68
N CYS A 881 -15.92 9.37 -24.71
CA CYS A 881 -15.89 8.45 -23.55
C CYS A 881 -16.79 8.87 -22.37
N GLY A 882 -17.68 9.86 -22.53
CA GLY A 882 -18.68 10.16 -21.52
C GLY A 882 -19.77 9.09 -21.46
N LYS A 883 -20.24 8.80 -20.25
CA LYS A 883 -21.50 8.08 -20.04
C LYS A 883 -22.67 8.95 -20.51
N ALA A 884 -23.61 8.32 -21.20
CA ALA A 884 -24.90 8.85 -21.58
C ALA A 884 -26.02 8.17 -20.76
N ALA A 885 -27.22 8.75 -20.73
CA ALA A 885 -28.37 8.13 -20.09
C ALA A 885 -28.74 6.79 -20.75
N ALA A 886 -28.53 6.69 -22.07
CA ALA A 886 -28.83 5.51 -22.87
C ALA A 886 -27.88 4.31 -22.66
N ASP A 887 -26.75 4.47 -21.96
CA ASP A 887 -25.83 3.35 -21.67
C ASP A 887 -26.45 2.31 -20.71
N GLY A 888 -27.45 2.71 -19.91
CA GLY A 888 -28.36 1.78 -19.22
C GLY A 888 -27.86 1.17 -17.90
N TYR A 889 -26.89 1.78 -17.24
CA TYR A 889 -26.34 1.38 -15.94
C TYR A 889 -25.87 2.56 -15.09
#